data_AF-A0A9P0AU83-F1
#
_entry.id   AF-A0A9P0AU83-F1
#
_cell.length_a   1.000
_cell.length_b   1.000
_cell.length_c   1.000
_cell.angle_alpha   90.00
_cell.angle_beta   90.00
_cell.angle_gamma   90.00
#
_symmetry.space_group_name_H-M   'P 1'
#
loop_
_entity.id
_entity.type
_entity.pdbx_description
1 polymer ?
#
loop_
_entity_poly.entity_id
_entity_poly.type
_entity_poly.pdbx_seq_one_letter_code
_entity_poly.pdbx_strand_id
1 'polypeptide(L)'
;MGKQCIEISDEIRQDIFNAFTGLGDLAKQREFLVRHVKVLPKKRSTTINSDSRRKNSRLYVLTANNNQIMVCKKFFFNTLSIPERAFRAAFSKITATGTIEKKMRGGRQRSVAIKNKKRENRKEIEAHIDRYPRVRTRIQKNTNIPSFTTYRRIFKAKNLSFLRPKKDQCSLCLSFREGGVSIKEDLKDKYEKHILEKQLVRQKKSESKEKAKTNSDILCAVFDLQQVIYLPISKESAIFYKSRMSVFNFTFYNVATRECYCFVWDETNGKRGSTEIATCLFKAIGQYVGKGVHTIELFCDGCYGQNKNSVVASILLYSLAKYNTIKDISLKFFETNHVQNEGDSAHSAIGYALAHSGDLFVPSQLYPVIRGARTQPKPHSPQRVAVLDQIVGRKMPRSVPTRWNFQIRSVNVVHEYRDSIIECMEQLEEEANVLTYKQASGIRRMLQDPNFCFWLTFFHHIMPHVDILFNQLQKRIMDPTAAQTVTATFEQNINVIRNKIDSIVEEASNFEIAPTVAKRKRPNENKSDHRIACLEVCDVIISNEKERFAFTGHLVAASLLISEKFVEYHNKFPDQELDLTCTSYKVLNKIRLKTELSVIYSNCECRDLRGAVPLLKIIISNNLEETMGETKKLLQILVTTPMTTAEAERSFSTLKRIKTFLRNSMCKDRLTALSMLSIEKKCIASIQNFNEKIEYKLECIMAGQTGTHNICVCKMHQNVSLKIHGIQRELQKYKITFNTSMGDFIKQSVCELPKPGCFLYDCEECPGTAAIMKKVEEILTENNVTQVTFSQWINTDRCDIVQISEKTEKFLEALGNDLSLVLKHKEPISLKRKVQSVI
;
A
#
# COMPACT_ATOMS: atom_id res chain seq x y z
N MET A 1 -50.91 20.03 -18.62
CA MET A 1 -50.14 21.28 -18.56
C MET A 1 -48.74 21.02 -19.09
N GLY A 2 -48.41 21.63 -20.23
CA GLY A 2 -47.09 21.55 -20.85
C GLY A 2 -46.06 22.39 -20.08
N LYS A 3 -44.76 22.20 -20.37
CA LYS A 3 -43.68 23.00 -19.77
C LYS A 3 -43.59 24.33 -20.49
N GLN A 4 -43.75 25.44 -19.78
CA GLN A 4 -43.78 26.81 -20.32
C GLN A 4 -42.43 27.51 -20.11
N CYS A 5 -41.34 26.91 -20.60
CA CYS A 5 -40.00 27.50 -20.42
C CYS A 5 -39.80 28.79 -21.23
N ILE A 6 -40.61 29.00 -22.27
CA ILE A 6 -40.51 30.12 -23.21
C ILE A 6 -41.13 31.41 -22.62
N GLU A 7 -42.00 31.29 -21.61
CA GLU A 7 -42.68 32.42 -20.96
C GLU A 7 -41.79 33.19 -19.98
N ILE A 8 -40.54 32.76 -19.77
CA ILE A 8 -39.58 33.41 -18.86
C ILE A 8 -38.43 33.98 -19.70
N SER A 9 -38.41 35.30 -19.88
CA SER A 9 -37.32 36.02 -20.56
C SER A 9 -36.02 35.99 -19.75
N ASP A 10 -34.88 36.28 -20.39
CA ASP A 10 -33.58 36.28 -19.72
C ASP A 10 -33.46 37.35 -18.63
N GLU A 11 -34.16 38.48 -18.76
CA GLU A 11 -34.28 39.50 -17.71
C GLU A 11 -34.96 38.94 -16.46
N ILE A 12 -36.12 38.28 -16.62
CA ILE A 12 -36.84 37.62 -15.51
C ILE A 12 -35.99 36.49 -14.91
N ARG A 13 -35.20 35.78 -15.71
CA ARG A 13 -34.27 34.75 -15.20
C ARG A 13 -33.19 35.37 -14.31
N GLN A 14 -32.66 36.52 -14.71
CA GLN A 14 -31.66 37.25 -13.93
C GLN A 14 -32.26 37.76 -12.62
N ASP A 15 -33.50 38.25 -12.63
CA ASP A 15 -34.21 38.67 -11.41
C ASP A 15 -34.45 37.50 -10.45
N ILE A 16 -34.91 36.36 -10.96
CA ILE A 16 -35.09 35.14 -10.16
C ILE A 16 -33.75 34.67 -9.57
N PHE A 17 -32.67 34.74 -10.36
CA PHE A 17 -31.34 34.39 -9.91
C PHE A 17 -30.86 35.32 -8.80
N ASN A 18 -30.98 36.64 -8.99
CA ASN A 18 -30.61 37.66 -8.03
C ASN A 18 -31.43 37.55 -6.73
N ALA A 19 -32.73 37.26 -6.84
CA ALA A 19 -33.59 37.00 -5.69
C ALA A 19 -33.15 35.74 -4.92
N PHE A 20 -32.69 34.70 -5.62
CA PHE A 20 -32.20 33.46 -4.99
C PHE A 20 -30.82 33.63 -4.34
N THR A 21 -29.87 34.29 -5.00
CA THR A 21 -28.53 34.53 -4.47
C THR A 21 -28.54 35.58 -3.35
N GLY A 22 -29.38 36.62 -3.47
CA GLY A 22 -29.58 37.68 -2.49
C GLY A 22 -30.17 37.21 -1.15
N LEU A 23 -30.67 35.98 -1.05
CA LEU A 23 -31.13 35.41 0.23
C LEU A 23 -30.03 35.29 1.29
N GLY A 24 -28.74 35.27 0.90
CA GLY A 24 -27.56 35.33 1.77
C GLY A 24 -27.35 34.16 2.75
N ASP A 25 -28.39 33.37 3.01
CA ASP A 25 -28.41 32.24 3.93
C ASP A 25 -28.76 30.94 3.19
N LEU A 26 -27.86 29.96 3.33
CA LEU A 26 -28.00 28.62 2.77
C LEU A 26 -29.27 27.90 3.25
N ALA A 27 -29.80 28.23 4.44
CA ALA A 27 -31.07 27.67 4.91
C ALA A 27 -32.25 28.20 4.08
N LYS A 28 -32.33 29.52 3.91
CA LYS A 28 -33.36 30.19 3.09
C LYS A 28 -33.31 29.76 1.62
N GLN A 29 -32.11 29.63 1.05
CA GLN A 29 -31.94 29.10 -0.31
C GLN A 29 -32.47 27.68 -0.46
N ARG A 30 -32.27 26.81 0.54
CA ARG A 30 -32.82 25.45 0.49
C ARG A 30 -34.34 25.45 0.61
N GLU A 31 -34.90 26.32 1.44
CA GLU A 31 -36.35 26.47 1.60
C GLU A 31 -36.99 26.93 0.30
N PHE A 32 -36.35 27.89 -0.38
CA PHE A 32 -36.71 28.31 -1.72
C PHE A 32 -36.77 27.12 -2.70
N LEU A 33 -35.76 26.25 -2.72
CA LEU A 33 -35.72 25.07 -3.61
C LEU A 33 -36.81 24.04 -3.32
N VAL A 34 -37.15 23.84 -2.04
CA VAL A 34 -38.19 22.88 -1.64
C VAL A 34 -39.57 23.39 -2.01
N ARG A 35 -39.83 24.69 -1.80
CA ARG A 35 -41.12 25.33 -2.12
C ARG A 35 -41.41 25.36 -3.63
N HIS A 36 -40.37 25.44 -4.45
CA HIS A 36 -40.46 25.52 -5.91
C HIS A 36 -40.42 24.17 -6.63
N VAL A 37 -40.43 23.04 -5.91
CA VAL A 37 -40.49 21.69 -6.50
C VAL A 37 -41.57 20.83 -5.85
N LYS A 38 -42.63 20.55 -6.60
CA LYS A 38 -43.75 19.70 -6.15
C LYS A 38 -43.48 18.23 -6.47
N VAL A 39 -43.71 17.34 -5.50
CA VAL A 39 -43.56 15.88 -5.66
C VAL A 39 -44.95 15.28 -5.87
N LEU A 40 -45.13 14.55 -6.98
CA LEU A 40 -46.40 13.91 -7.34
C LEU A 40 -46.23 12.39 -7.44
N PRO A 41 -47.25 11.60 -7.05
CA PRO A 41 -47.23 10.16 -7.30
C PRO A 41 -47.21 9.87 -8.81
N LYS A 42 -46.56 8.76 -9.18
CA LYS A 42 -46.40 8.36 -10.59
C LYS A 42 -47.77 7.97 -11.19
N LYS A 43 -48.21 8.67 -12.24
CA LYS A 43 -49.55 8.48 -12.85
C LYS A 43 -49.69 7.29 -13.82
N ARG A 44 -48.63 6.77 -14.45
CA ARG A 44 -48.66 5.57 -15.32
C ARG A 44 -47.37 4.75 -15.22
N SER A 45 -47.50 3.41 -15.26
CA SER A 45 -46.39 2.45 -15.40
C SER A 45 -46.52 1.79 -16.78
N THR A 46 -45.46 1.77 -17.58
CA THR A 46 -45.41 1.09 -18.89
C THR A 46 -44.82 -0.33 -18.81
N THR A 47 -44.40 -0.76 -17.62
CA THR A 47 -43.81 -2.08 -17.37
C THR A 47 -44.76 -2.93 -16.54
N ILE A 48 -44.98 -4.16 -17.02
CA ILE A 48 -45.88 -5.19 -16.47
C ILE A 48 -45.40 -5.71 -15.10
N ASN A 49 -44.12 -5.52 -14.74
CA ASN A 49 -43.56 -5.90 -13.45
C ASN A 49 -43.44 -4.71 -12.46
N SER A 50 -43.86 -4.96 -11.22
CA SER A 50 -44.24 -3.99 -10.18
C SER A 50 -43.10 -3.31 -9.40
N ASP A 51 -41.85 -3.37 -9.86
CA ASP A 51 -40.71 -2.80 -9.11
C ASP A 51 -39.92 -1.72 -9.88
N SER A 52 -40.62 -0.64 -10.21
CA SER A 52 -39.99 0.57 -10.73
C SER A 52 -39.24 1.30 -9.60
N ARG A 53 -37.90 1.41 -9.73
CA ARG A 53 -37.02 2.22 -8.85
C ARG A 53 -37.50 3.67 -8.64
N ARG A 54 -38.34 4.21 -9.54
CA ARG A 54 -38.94 5.55 -9.44
C ARG A 54 -40.39 5.45 -8.95
N LYS A 55 -40.62 5.86 -7.70
CA LYS A 55 -41.95 5.89 -7.04
C LYS A 55 -42.69 7.22 -7.25
N ASN A 56 -41.95 8.34 -7.29
CA ASN A 56 -42.52 9.69 -7.40
C ASN A 56 -41.97 10.45 -8.63
N SER A 57 -42.79 11.33 -9.18
CA SER A 57 -42.41 12.33 -10.19
C SER A 57 -42.25 13.71 -9.54
N ARG A 58 -41.41 14.57 -10.14
CA ARG A 58 -41.12 15.90 -9.61
C ARG A 58 -41.48 16.95 -10.67
N LEU A 59 -42.14 18.00 -10.22
CA LEU A 59 -42.61 19.12 -11.02
C LEU A 59 -41.84 20.37 -10.57
N TYR A 60 -41.12 21.00 -11.49
CA TYR A 60 -40.29 22.16 -11.22
C TYR A 60 -41.06 23.43 -11.61
N VAL A 61 -41.14 24.38 -10.68
CA VAL A 61 -41.93 25.60 -10.83
C VAL A 61 -41.05 26.79 -10.49
N LEU A 62 -41.11 27.86 -11.28
CA LEU A 62 -40.52 29.15 -10.93
C LEU A 62 -41.64 30.18 -10.84
N THR A 63 -41.50 31.14 -9.93
CA THR A 63 -42.47 32.24 -9.80
C THR A 63 -41.97 33.41 -10.65
N ALA A 64 -42.76 33.83 -11.63
CA ALA A 64 -42.49 35.00 -12.48
C ALA A 64 -43.77 35.84 -12.55
N ASN A 65 -43.67 37.16 -12.37
CA ASN A 65 -44.82 38.08 -12.38
C ASN A 65 -45.99 37.62 -11.49
N ASN A 66 -45.68 37.14 -10.28
CA ASN A 66 -46.64 36.54 -9.32
C ASN A 66 -47.38 35.26 -9.77
N ASN A 67 -47.04 34.70 -10.94
CA ASN A 67 -47.59 33.44 -11.44
C ASN A 67 -46.59 32.29 -11.31
N GLN A 68 -47.08 31.10 -10.97
CA GLN A 68 -46.28 29.87 -10.87
C GLN A 68 -46.16 29.19 -12.24
N ILE A 69 -45.01 29.34 -12.89
CA ILE A 69 -44.74 28.79 -14.22
C ILE A 69 -44.02 27.45 -14.13
N MET A 70 -44.52 26.44 -14.84
CA MET A 70 -43.92 25.11 -14.86
C MET A 70 -42.77 25.04 -15.86
N VAL A 71 -41.56 24.73 -15.37
CA VAL A 71 -40.34 24.69 -16.18
C VAL A 71 -39.72 23.29 -16.25
N CYS A 72 -38.83 23.08 -17.23
CA CYS A 72 -38.08 21.85 -17.31
C CYS A 72 -36.95 21.79 -16.27
N LYS A 73 -36.55 20.57 -15.88
CA LYS A 73 -35.47 20.34 -14.90
C LYS A 73 -34.18 21.07 -15.25
N LYS A 74 -33.78 21.05 -16.53
CA LYS A 74 -32.54 21.67 -17.01
C LYS A 74 -32.61 23.20 -16.88
N PHE A 75 -33.73 23.78 -17.28
CA PHE A 75 -33.99 25.21 -17.18
C PHE A 75 -33.97 25.69 -15.73
N PHE A 76 -34.63 24.96 -14.81
CA PHE A 76 -34.64 25.28 -13.38
C PHE A 76 -33.24 25.36 -12.76
N PHE A 77 -32.37 24.37 -13.03
CA PHE A 77 -31.01 24.37 -12.48
C PHE A 77 -30.09 25.40 -13.12
N ASN A 78 -30.26 25.66 -14.41
CA ASN A 78 -29.49 26.67 -15.12
C ASN A 78 -29.88 28.09 -14.68
N THR A 79 -31.16 28.37 -14.46
CA THR A 79 -31.63 29.69 -13.99
C THR A 79 -31.16 29.99 -12.57
N LEU A 80 -31.08 28.99 -11.69
CA LEU A 80 -30.59 29.18 -10.31
C LEU A 80 -29.06 28.99 -10.17
N SER A 81 -28.35 28.63 -11.24
CA SER A 81 -26.92 28.28 -11.28
C SER A 81 -26.47 27.34 -10.15
N ILE A 82 -27.24 26.27 -9.89
CA ILE A 82 -26.90 25.27 -8.86
C ILE A 82 -26.74 23.85 -9.43
N PRO A 83 -25.79 23.05 -8.89
CA PRO A 83 -25.67 21.65 -9.26
C PRO A 83 -26.81 20.81 -8.66
N GLU A 84 -27.26 19.78 -9.38
CA GLU A 84 -28.32 18.87 -8.92
C GLU A 84 -28.03 18.24 -7.53
N ARG A 85 -26.75 18.10 -7.17
CA ARG A 85 -26.32 17.64 -5.84
C ARG A 85 -26.80 18.56 -4.71
N ALA A 86 -26.77 19.89 -4.90
CA ALA A 86 -27.22 20.86 -3.91
C ALA A 86 -28.72 20.69 -3.63
N PHE A 87 -29.50 20.49 -4.69
CA PHE A 87 -30.92 20.18 -4.60
C PHE A 87 -31.20 18.84 -3.89
N ARG A 88 -30.49 17.76 -4.23
CA ARG A 88 -30.66 16.46 -3.55
C ARG A 88 -30.35 16.55 -2.05
N ALA A 89 -29.35 17.35 -1.68
CA ALA A 89 -28.98 17.60 -0.29
C ALA A 89 -30.00 18.47 0.47
N ALA A 90 -30.73 19.35 -0.22
CA ALA A 90 -31.86 20.08 0.36
C ALA A 90 -33.04 19.15 0.61
N PHE A 91 -33.41 18.33 -0.39
CA PHE A 91 -34.53 17.40 -0.30
C PHE A 91 -34.34 16.24 0.68
N SER A 92 -33.10 15.82 0.94
CA SER A 92 -32.81 14.78 1.94
C SER A 92 -32.97 15.26 3.39
N LYS A 93 -33.24 16.55 3.61
CA LYS A 93 -33.31 17.21 4.93
C LYS A 93 -34.67 17.82 5.23
N ILE A 94 -35.66 17.49 4.41
CA ILE A 94 -37.05 17.87 4.64
C ILE A 94 -37.59 16.95 5.74
N THR A 95 -38.10 17.53 6.82
CA THR A 95 -38.78 16.81 7.89
C THR A 95 -40.20 16.40 7.45
N ALA A 96 -40.83 15.49 8.19
CA ALA A 96 -42.20 15.02 7.88
C ALA A 96 -43.25 16.16 7.81
N THR A 97 -42.97 17.31 8.44
CA THR A 97 -43.82 18.51 8.45
C THR A 97 -43.49 19.51 7.33
N GLY A 98 -42.56 19.19 6.43
CA GLY A 98 -42.24 20.02 5.25
C GLY A 98 -41.22 21.14 5.50
N THR A 99 -40.64 21.24 6.70
CA THR A 99 -39.61 22.23 7.05
C THR A 99 -38.19 21.66 6.88
N ILE A 100 -37.19 22.54 6.81
CA ILE A 100 -35.77 22.14 6.64
C ILE A 100 -35.06 22.21 7.97
N GLU A 101 -34.37 21.13 8.36
CA GLU A 101 -33.58 21.09 9.60
C GLU A 101 -32.52 22.21 9.65
N LYS A 102 -32.58 23.08 10.68
CA LYS A 102 -31.57 24.12 10.94
C LYS A 102 -30.22 23.49 11.26
N LYS A 103 -29.14 24.01 10.66
CA LYS A 103 -27.75 23.60 10.98
C LYS A 103 -27.39 24.03 12.40
N MET A 104 -27.02 23.10 13.27
CA MET A 104 -26.14 23.41 14.41
C MET A 104 -24.70 23.56 13.87
N ARG A 105 -24.16 24.78 13.85
CA ARG A 105 -22.76 25.07 13.47
C ARG A 105 -21.96 25.32 14.75
N GLY A 106 -21.08 24.38 15.09
CA GLY A 106 -20.29 24.40 16.31
C GLY A 106 -19.96 22.98 16.72
N GLY A 107 -18.81 22.51 16.24
CA GLY A 107 -18.39 21.13 16.39
C GLY A 107 -18.80 20.26 15.21
N ARG A 108 -17.87 19.40 14.77
CA ARG A 108 -18.26 17.99 14.80
C ARG A 108 -19.01 17.85 16.13
N GLN A 109 -20.29 17.49 16.10
CA GLN A 109 -20.64 16.43 17.03
C GLN A 109 -19.53 15.41 16.75
N ARG A 110 -18.53 15.32 17.68
CA ARG A 110 -17.92 14.02 17.97
C ARG A 110 -19.11 13.14 17.80
N SER A 111 -19.10 12.23 16.81
CA SER A 111 -20.13 11.20 16.74
C SER A 111 -20.34 10.86 18.20
N VAL A 112 -21.45 11.28 18.78
CA VAL A 112 -21.81 10.85 20.11
C VAL A 112 -21.95 9.42 19.76
N ALA A 113 -20.87 8.66 20.00
CA ALA A 113 -20.75 7.30 19.57
C ALA A 113 -22.02 6.75 20.13
N ILE A 114 -23.00 6.45 19.25
CA ILE A 114 -24.40 6.33 19.66
C ILE A 114 -24.32 5.36 20.82
N LYS A 115 -24.48 5.91 22.04
CA LYS A 115 -23.94 5.27 23.26
C LYS A 115 -24.70 3.98 23.56
N ASN A 116 -25.77 3.76 22.79
CA ASN A 116 -26.57 2.57 22.75
C ASN A 116 -26.60 2.05 21.30
N LYS A 117 -25.50 1.46 20.81
CA LYS A 117 -25.68 0.39 19.81
C LYS A 117 -26.41 -0.72 20.56
N LYS A 118 -27.74 -0.76 20.43
CA LYS A 118 -28.61 -1.79 20.99
C LYS A 118 -27.94 -3.16 20.83
N ARG A 119 -27.90 -3.90 21.93
CA ARG A 119 -27.36 -5.27 22.08
C ARG A 119 -27.83 -6.22 20.95
N GLU A 120 -28.98 -5.94 20.36
CA GLU A 120 -29.57 -6.60 19.18
C GLU A 120 -28.60 -6.64 17.98
N ASN A 121 -27.93 -5.52 17.66
CA ASN A 121 -26.98 -5.49 16.54
C ASN A 121 -25.71 -6.29 16.82
N ARG A 122 -25.31 -6.45 18.10
CA ARG A 122 -24.09 -7.20 18.45
C ARG A 122 -24.31 -8.70 18.26
N LYS A 123 -25.45 -9.24 18.71
CA LYS A 123 -25.81 -10.64 18.44
C LYS A 123 -26.00 -10.91 16.96
N GLU A 124 -26.58 -9.99 16.19
CA GLU A 124 -26.67 -10.14 14.72
C GLU A 124 -25.30 -10.06 14.03
N ILE A 125 -24.39 -9.20 14.52
CA ILE A 125 -23.04 -9.08 13.98
C ILE A 125 -22.19 -10.28 14.39
N GLU A 126 -22.28 -10.76 15.64
CA GLU A 126 -21.62 -11.98 16.11
C GLU A 126 -22.18 -13.20 15.38
N ALA A 127 -23.50 -13.37 15.25
CA ALA A 127 -24.12 -14.42 14.44
C ALA A 127 -23.77 -14.32 12.95
N HIS A 128 -23.58 -13.11 12.41
CA HIS A 128 -23.10 -12.90 11.04
C HIS A 128 -21.61 -13.23 10.91
N ILE A 129 -20.78 -12.88 11.89
CA ILE A 129 -19.34 -13.21 11.93
C ILE A 129 -19.15 -14.71 12.13
N ASP A 130 -19.97 -15.34 12.98
CA ASP A 130 -19.93 -16.77 13.32
C ASP A 130 -20.61 -17.63 12.27
N ARG A 131 -21.42 -17.04 11.36
CA ARG A 131 -21.77 -17.66 10.06
C ARG A 131 -20.54 -17.88 9.17
N TYR A 132 -19.41 -17.25 9.46
CA TYR A 132 -18.15 -17.51 8.77
C TYR A 132 -17.23 -18.38 9.65
N PRO A 133 -16.72 -19.51 9.14
CA PRO A 133 -15.91 -20.43 9.94
C PRO A 133 -14.64 -19.75 10.46
N ARG A 134 -14.44 -19.77 11.79
CA ARG A 134 -13.19 -19.30 12.43
C ARG A 134 -12.15 -20.42 12.38
N VAL A 135 -11.37 -20.51 11.31
CA VAL A 135 -10.29 -21.53 11.22
C VAL A 135 -8.99 -20.92 10.67
N ARG A 136 -7.89 -21.18 11.39
CA ARG A 136 -6.51 -21.12 10.86
C ARG A 136 -6.42 -22.08 9.68
N THR A 137 -6.24 -21.56 8.46
CA THR A 137 -5.77 -22.31 7.27
C THR A 137 -6.49 -23.64 7.00
N ARG A 138 -7.81 -23.58 6.75
CA ARG A 138 -8.55 -24.64 6.03
C ARG A 138 -9.83 -24.03 5.45
N ILE A 139 -9.90 -23.82 4.14
CA ILE A 139 -11.13 -23.38 3.48
C ILE A 139 -11.90 -24.63 3.02
N GLN A 140 -13.12 -24.82 3.53
CA GLN A 140 -14.08 -25.78 2.98
C GLN A 140 -15.00 -25.09 1.95
N LYS A 141 -15.44 -25.90 0.98
CA LYS A 141 -16.22 -25.56 -0.22
C LYS A 141 -17.55 -24.86 0.10
N ASN A 142 -17.91 -23.93 -0.80
CA ASN A 142 -19.25 -23.35 -0.98
C ASN A 142 -19.84 -22.56 0.19
N THR A 143 -19.62 -21.25 0.19
CA THR A 143 -20.70 -20.24 0.35
C THR A 143 -20.20 -18.89 -0.17
N ASN A 144 -21.06 -18.13 -0.86
CA ASN A 144 -20.83 -16.80 -1.41
C ASN A 144 -19.91 -15.91 -0.53
N ILE A 145 -18.63 -15.81 -0.90
CA ILE A 145 -17.67 -14.93 -0.22
C ILE A 145 -17.96 -13.50 -0.69
N PRO A 146 -18.46 -12.59 0.17
CA PRO A 146 -18.77 -11.24 -0.25
C PRO A 146 -17.48 -10.49 -0.61
N SER A 147 -17.47 -9.85 -1.78
CA SER A 147 -16.34 -8.99 -2.19
C SER A 147 -16.05 -7.91 -1.13
N PHE A 148 -14.81 -7.44 -1.06
CA PHE A 148 -14.43 -6.29 -0.22
C PHE A 148 -15.34 -5.07 -0.45
N THR A 149 -15.88 -4.93 -1.66
CA THR A 149 -16.84 -3.88 -2.02
C THR A 149 -18.19 -4.09 -1.34
N THR A 150 -18.69 -5.33 -1.30
CA THR A 150 -19.91 -5.70 -0.56
C THR A 150 -19.72 -5.46 0.94
N TYR A 151 -18.59 -5.92 1.50
CA TYR A 151 -18.20 -5.66 2.88
C TYR A 151 -18.17 -4.16 3.20
N ARG A 152 -17.47 -3.36 2.38
CA ARG A 152 -17.35 -1.91 2.55
C ARG A 152 -18.69 -1.19 2.39
N ARG A 153 -19.55 -1.64 1.48
CA ARG A 153 -20.90 -1.09 1.27
C ARG A 153 -21.80 -1.37 2.47
N ILE A 154 -21.78 -2.60 3.01
CA ILE A 154 -22.51 -2.96 4.23
C ILE A 154 -21.98 -2.17 5.42
N PHE A 155 -20.66 -2.04 5.59
CA PHE A 155 -20.06 -1.23 6.65
C PHE A 155 -20.46 0.24 6.53
N LYS A 156 -20.44 0.81 5.31
CA LYS A 156 -20.85 2.20 5.09
C LYS A 156 -22.36 2.41 5.33
N ALA A 157 -23.19 1.44 4.93
CA ALA A 157 -24.63 1.45 5.17
C ALA A 157 -24.97 1.30 6.67
N LYS A 158 -24.25 0.45 7.39
CA LYS A 158 -24.36 0.26 8.85
C LYS A 158 -23.56 1.28 9.66
N ASN A 159 -22.94 2.26 9.00
CA ASN A 159 -22.08 3.29 9.61
C ASN A 159 -20.96 2.72 10.52
N LEU A 160 -20.39 1.58 10.13
CA LEU A 160 -19.30 0.86 10.77
C LEU A 160 -17.96 1.22 10.10
N SER A 161 -16.90 1.32 10.89
CA SER A 161 -15.54 1.52 10.39
C SER A 161 -14.57 0.61 11.15
N PHE A 162 -13.47 0.22 10.50
CA PHE A 162 -12.41 -0.52 11.18
C PHE A 162 -11.76 0.35 12.24
N LEU A 163 -11.71 -0.16 13.47
CA LEU A 163 -10.92 0.46 14.52
C LEU A 163 -9.45 0.45 14.08
N ARG A 164 -8.85 1.63 13.92
CA ARG A 164 -7.40 1.72 13.78
C ARG A 164 -6.81 1.46 15.16
N PRO A 165 -5.96 0.43 15.33
CA PRO A 165 -5.27 0.22 16.60
C PRO A 165 -4.48 1.48 16.92
N LYS A 166 -4.81 2.14 18.03
CA LYS A 166 -3.97 3.21 18.55
C LYS A 166 -2.78 2.53 19.22
N LYS A 167 -1.55 2.90 18.82
CA LYS A 167 -0.35 2.50 19.54
C LYS A 167 -0.45 3.00 20.99
N ASP A 168 0.17 2.28 21.92
CA ASP A 168 0.34 2.69 23.32
C ASP A 168 -0.96 2.74 24.14
N GLN A 169 -1.97 1.94 23.75
CA GLN A 169 -3.18 1.75 24.55
C GLN A 169 -3.19 0.37 25.19
N CYS A 170 -3.29 0.33 26.52
CA CYS A 170 -3.46 -0.91 27.26
C CYS A 170 -4.79 -1.58 26.90
N SER A 171 -4.69 -2.84 26.46
CA SER A 171 -5.82 -3.69 26.10
C SER A 171 -6.79 -3.86 27.26
N LEU A 172 -6.30 -4.07 28.50
CA LEU A 172 -7.14 -4.20 29.69
C LEU A 172 -7.91 -2.93 29.99
N CYS A 173 -7.24 -1.76 29.99
CA CYS A 173 -7.92 -0.48 30.22
C CYS A 173 -8.95 -0.15 29.12
N LEU A 174 -8.67 -0.52 27.88
CA LEU A 174 -9.62 -0.37 26.78
C LEU A 174 -10.82 -1.30 26.96
N SER A 175 -10.59 -2.58 27.23
CA SER A 175 -11.63 -3.57 27.45
C SER A 175 -12.53 -3.21 28.63
N PHE A 176 -11.96 -2.67 29.72
CA PHE A 176 -12.75 -2.18 30.84
C PHE A 176 -13.53 -0.90 30.49
N ARG A 177 -12.89 0.08 29.85
CA ARG A 177 -13.53 1.37 29.52
C ARG A 177 -14.67 1.24 28.52
N GLU A 178 -14.43 0.48 27.45
CA GLU A 178 -15.34 0.27 26.33
C GLU A 178 -16.23 -0.99 26.50
N GLY A 179 -15.97 -1.80 27.54
CA GLY A 179 -16.73 -3.00 27.86
C GLY A 179 -18.15 -2.71 28.36
N GLY A 180 -19.08 -3.63 28.08
CA GLY A 180 -20.43 -3.60 28.67
C GLY A 180 -20.41 -3.94 30.17
N VAL A 181 -21.57 -3.83 30.83
CA VAL A 181 -21.70 -4.00 32.30
C VAL A 181 -21.11 -5.33 32.79
N SER A 182 -21.45 -6.46 32.17
CA SER A 182 -20.91 -7.77 32.61
C SER A 182 -19.38 -7.89 32.41
N ILE A 183 -18.82 -7.34 31.32
CA ILE A 183 -17.36 -7.33 31.10
C ILE A 183 -16.65 -6.46 32.14
N LYS A 184 -17.30 -5.37 32.59
CA LYS A 184 -16.77 -4.50 33.64
C LYS A 184 -16.80 -5.20 34.99
N GLU A 185 -17.85 -5.95 35.31
CA GLU A 185 -17.92 -6.75 36.54
C GLU A 185 -16.85 -7.84 36.54
N ASP A 186 -16.72 -8.62 35.45
CA ASP A 186 -15.72 -9.70 35.33
C ASP A 186 -14.27 -9.20 35.36
N LEU A 187 -14.03 -7.99 34.84
CA LEU A 187 -12.70 -7.38 34.78
C LEU A 187 -12.43 -6.38 35.90
N LYS A 188 -13.37 -6.16 36.83
CA LYS A 188 -13.27 -5.11 37.85
C LYS A 188 -12.02 -5.27 38.70
N ASP A 189 -11.88 -6.43 39.33
CA ASP A 189 -10.75 -6.70 40.24
C ASP A 189 -9.41 -6.66 39.50
N LYS A 190 -9.37 -7.21 38.28
CA LYS A 190 -8.17 -7.18 37.43
C LYS A 190 -7.81 -5.76 37.00
N TYR A 191 -8.79 -4.94 36.66
CA TYR A 191 -8.59 -3.55 36.27
C TYR A 191 -8.17 -2.69 37.46
N GLU A 192 -8.81 -2.84 38.62
CA GLU A 192 -8.46 -2.11 39.84
C GLU A 192 -7.04 -2.44 40.28
N LYS A 193 -6.68 -3.74 40.30
CA LYS A 193 -5.31 -4.18 40.56
C LYS A 193 -4.31 -3.59 39.56
N HIS A 194 -4.61 -3.63 38.27
CA HIS A 194 -3.76 -3.07 37.21
C HIS A 194 -3.55 -1.56 37.34
N ILE A 195 -4.59 -0.80 37.71
CA ILE A 195 -4.49 0.65 37.94
C ILE A 195 -3.66 0.94 39.20
N LEU A 196 -3.86 0.16 40.26
CA LEU A 196 -3.11 0.28 41.50
C LEU A 196 -1.61 -0.02 41.29
N GLU A 197 -1.27 -1.12 40.61
CA GLU A 197 0.11 -1.49 40.27
C GLU A 197 0.77 -0.41 39.39
N LYS A 198 0.03 0.12 38.40
CA LYS A 198 0.50 1.24 37.58
C LYS A 198 0.79 2.49 38.42
N GLN A 199 -0.07 2.84 39.36
CA GLN A 199 0.14 3.99 40.25
C GLN A 199 1.34 3.76 41.16
N LEU A 200 1.45 2.57 41.75
CA LEU A 200 2.52 2.18 42.65
C LEU A 200 3.90 2.25 41.97
N VAL A 201 4.05 1.73 40.75
CA VAL A 201 5.33 1.79 40.02
C VAL A 201 5.71 3.22 39.69
N ARG A 202 4.74 4.08 39.33
CA ARG A 202 4.98 5.50 39.05
C ARG A 202 5.39 6.27 40.30
N GLN A 203 4.71 6.00 41.42
CA GLN A 203 5.04 6.58 42.71
C GLN A 203 6.45 6.17 43.13
N LYS A 204 6.77 4.87 43.10
CA LYS A 204 8.13 4.35 43.39
C LYS A 204 9.18 5.01 42.50
N LYS A 205 8.93 5.15 41.19
CA LYS A 205 9.85 5.85 40.29
C LYS A 205 10.07 7.31 40.68
N SER A 206 8.99 8.01 41.07
CA SER A 206 9.08 9.41 41.52
C SER A 206 9.88 9.53 42.81
N GLU A 207 9.65 8.64 43.78
CA GLU A 207 10.39 8.60 45.05
C GLU A 207 11.87 8.27 44.81
N SER A 208 12.17 7.24 44.03
CA SER A 208 13.52 6.87 43.59
C SER A 208 14.24 8.03 42.89
N LYS A 209 13.52 8.78 42.06
CA LYS A 209 14.05 9.95 41.36
C LYS A 209 14.43 11.08 42.31
N GLU A 210 13.58 11.41 43.28
CA GLU A 210 13.90 12.47 44.23
C GLU A 210 15.05 12.04 45.17
N LYS A 211 15.08 10.77 45.61
CA LYS A 211 16.19 10.20 46.38
C LYS A 211 17.53 10.26 45.63
N ALA A 212 17.54 9.90 44.35
CA ALA A 212 18.74 9.94 43.52
C ALA A 212 19.20 11.36 43.14
N LYS A 213 18.35 12.38 43.30
CA LYS A 213 18.76 13.78 43.15
C LYS A 213 19.44 14.33 44.40
N THR A 214 18.99 13.89 45.58
CA THR A 214 19.52 14.38 46.86
C THR A 214 20.74 13.58 47.32
N ASN A 215 20.85 12.31 46.92
CA ASN A 215 21.97 11.43 47.27
C ASN A 215 22.65 10.88 46.02
N SER A 216 23.93 11.20 45.85
CA SER A 216 24.78 10.74 44.74
C SER A 216 25.10 9.25 44.79
N ASP A 217 24.94 8.60 45.95
CA ASP A 217 25.21 7.16 46.13
C ASP A 217 24.12 6.28 45.51
N ILE A 218 22.98 6.86 45.12
CA ILE A 218 21.82 6.15 44.57
C ILE A 218 21.67 6.46 43.08
N LEU A 219 21.72 5.43 42.24
CA LEU A 219 21.47 5.53 40.82
C LEU A 219 20.02 5.16 40.50
N CYS A 220 19.22 6.13 40.06
CA CYS A 220 17.90 5.87 39.47
C CYS A 220 17.99 5.94 37.94
N ALA A 221 17.85 4.79 37.26
CA ALA A 221 18.00 4.71 35.81
C ALA A 221 16.84 3.99 35.13
N VAL A 222 16.54 4.40 33.91
CA VAL A 222 15.56 3.77 33.02
C VAL A 222 16.28 3.33 31.76
N PHE A 223 16.01 2.13 31.29
CA PHE A 223 16.63 1.64 30.06
C PHE A 223 15.58 1.10 29.07
N ASP A 224 15.89 1.21 27.78
CA ASP A 224 15.02 0.76 26.71
C ASP A 224 15.80 0.47 25.42
N LEU A 225 15.20 -0.35 24.56
CA LEU A 225 15.78 -0.71 23.27
C LEU A 225 15.04 -0.01 22.13
N GLN A 226 15.74 0.88 21.43
CA GLN A 226 15.17 1.63 20.32
C GLN A 226 14.63 0.70 19.22
N GLN A 227 13.65 1.20 18.46
CA GLN A 227 13.27 0.58 17.21
C GLN A 227 14.50 0.41 16.29
N VAL A 228 14.62 -0.76 15.67
CA VAL A 228 15.75 -1.13 14.78
C VAL A 228 16.01 -0.03 13.75
N ILE A 229 17.27 0.42 13.71
CA ILE A 229 17.79 1.36 12.72
C ILE A 229 18.26 0.53 11.51
N TYR A 230 17.94 0.96 10.30
CA TYR A 230 18.33 0.24 9.09
C TYR A 230 19.31 1.09 8.28
N LEU A 231 20.46 0.53 7.91
CA LEU A 231 21.45 1.16 7.03
C LEU A 231 21.49 0.47 5.65
N PRO A 232 21.79 1.20 4.56
CA PRO A 232 22.02 2.64 4.49
C PRO A 232 20.72 3.45 4.65
N ILE A 233 20.76 4.61 5.31
CA ILE A 233 19.71 5.65 5.32
C ILE A 233 20.06 6.62 4.20
N SER A 234 19.28 6.62 3.11
CA SER A 234 19.39 7.63 2.06
C SER A 234 18.04 7.79 1.37
N LYS A 235 17.86 8.90 0.65
CA LYS A 235 16.66 9.19 -0.15
C LYS A 235 16.63 8.44 -1.48
N GLU A 236 17.68 7.69 -1.81
CA GLU A 236 17.77 6.93 -3.04
C GLU A 236 16.71 5.82 -3.14
N SER A 237 16.03 5.74 -4.29
CA SER A 237 14.97 4.77 -4.54
C SER A 237 15.49 3.33 -4.62
N ALA A 238 16.75 3.12 -5.03
CA ALA A 238 17.36 1.80 -5.17
C ALA A 238 17.48 1.04 -3.83
N ILE A 239 17.65 1.76 -2.71
CA ILE A 239 17.76 1.18 -1.36
C ILE A 239 16.51 0.40 -0.96
N PHE A 240 15.36 0.76 -1.52
CA PHE A 240 14.11 0.04 -1.30
C PHE A 240 14.20 -1.45 -1.69
N TYR A 241 14.98 -1.75 -2.73
CA TYR A 241 15.16 -3.11 -3.25
C TYR A 241 16.27 -3.90 -2.56
N LYS A 242 17.21 -3.21 -1.93
CA LYS A 242 18.34 -3.86 -1.27
C LYS A 242 17.94 -4.36 0.13
N SER A 243 18.61 -5.41 0.59
CA SER A 243 18.58 -5.80 2.00
C SER A 243 19.34 -4.73 2.78
N ARG A 244 18.75 -4.27 3.88
CA ARG A 244 19.34 -3.23 4.73
C ARG A 244 19.87 -3.88 6.00
N MET A 245 21.06 -3.48 6.41
CA MET A 245 21.70 -3.99 7.62
C MET A 245 20.96 -3.47 8.85
N SER A 246 20.67 -4.36 9.79
CA SER A 246 20.04 -4.00 11.05
C SER A 246 21.08 -3.48 12.03
N VAL A 247 20.82 -2.30 12.59
CA VAL A 247 21.59 -1.69 13.67
C VAL A 247 20.68 -1.46 14.86
N PHE A 248 21.16 -1.86 16.03
CA PHE A 248 20.43 -1.79 17.30
C PHE A 248 21.03 -0.70 18.18
N ASN A 249 20.18 -0.03 18.95
CA ASN A 249 20.59 0.98 19.91
C ASN A 249 19.86 0.76 21.23
N PHE A 250 20.61 0.47 22.28
CA PHE A 250 20.13 0.33 23.65
C PHE A 250 20.45 1.59 24.44
N THR A 251 19.44 2.21 25.05
CA THR A 251 19.61 3.43 25.83
C THR A 251 19.53 3.14 27.32
N PHE A 252 20.48 3.69 28.07
CA PHE A 252 20.52 3.68 29.53
C PHE A 252 20.50 5.13 30.01
N TYR A 253 19.39 5.53 30.64
CA TYR A 253 19.09 6.92 30.99
C TYR A 253 19.10 7.11 32.50
N ASN A 254 20.01 7.93 33.02
CA ASN A 254 19.99 8.35 34.43
C ASN A 254 18.93 9.45 34.62
N VAL A 255 17.93 9.17 35.43
CA VAL A 255 16.77 10.07 35.61
C VAL A 255 17.14 11.33 36.41
N ALA A 256 18.12 11.23 37.32
CA ALA A 256 18.56 12.32 38.17
C ALA A 256 19.48 13.28 37.39
N THR A 257 20.59 12.78 36.85
CA THR A 257 21.59 13.59 36.15
C THR A 257 21.20 13.92 34.71
N ARG A 258 20.22 13.20 34.15
CA ARG A 258 19.80 13.24 32.74
C ARG A 258 20.88 12.75 31.76
N GLU A 259 21.96 12.13 32.25
CA GLU A 259 22.94 11.45 31.41
C GLU A 259 22.26 10.30 30.65
N CYS A 260 22.61 10.10 29.38
CA CYS A 260 22.07 9.03 28.56
C CYS A 260 23.20 8.35 27.81
N TYR A 261 23.41 7.07 28.09
CA TYR A 261 24.36 6.23 27.38
C TYR A 261 23.62 5.46 26.29
N CYS A 262 24.14 5.52 25.07
CA CYS A 262 23.64 4.76 23.92
C CYS A 262 24.65 3.68 23.55
N PHE A 263 24.25 2.41 23.65
CA PHE A 263 25.04 1.26 23.23
C PHE A 263 24.54 0.80 21.87
N VAL A 264 25.39 0.96 20.85
CA VAL A 264 25.03 0.70 19.45
C VAL A 264 25.84 -0.46 18.90
N TRP A 265 25.18 -1.43 18.30
CA TRP A 265 25.80 -2.57 17.63
C TRP A 265 24.99 -2.99 16.41
N ASP A 266 25.62 -3.58 15.41
CA ASP A 266 24.93 -4.12 14.25
C ASP A 266 24.76 -5.65 14.32
N GLU A 267 23.97 -6.18 13.39
CA GLU A 267 23.63 -7.60 13.31
C GLU A 267 24.84 -8.54 13.13
N THR A 268 26.01 -8.03 12.74
CA THR A 268 27.25 -8.82 12.69
C THR A 268 27.89 -8.99 14.07
N ASN A 269 27.71 -8.02 14.97
CA ASN A 269 28.26 -8.07 16.34
C ASN A 269 27.36 -8.84 17.31
N GLY A 270 26.04 -8.80 17.11
CA GLY A 270 25.10 -9.40 18.05
C GLY A 270 23.66 -9.34 17.56
N LYS A 271 22.81 -10.18 18.15
CA LYS A 271 21.38 -10.22 17.83
C LYS A 271 20.62 -9.17 18.64
N ARG A 272 19.29 -9.25 18.59
CA ARG A 272 18.37 -8.40 19.35
C ARG A 272 17.76 -9.15 20.55
N GLY A 273 18.60 -9.85 21.31
CA GLY A 273 18.21 -10.74 22.40
C GLY A 273 18.48 -10.17 23.79
N SER A 274 18.11 -10.95 24.80
CA SER A 274 18.37 -10.63 26.21
C SER A 274 19.85 -10.66 26.59
N THR A 275 20.68 -11.45 25.90
CA THR A 275 22.12 -11.54 26.14
C THR A 275 22.84 -10.24 25.79
N GLU A 276 22.49 -9.61 24.66
CA GLU A 276 23.06 -8.31 24.28
C GLU A 276 22.61 -7.21 25.26
N ILE A 277 21.34 -7.23 25.69
CA ILE A 277 20.82 -6.30 26.70
C ILE A 277 21.55 -6.48 28.04
N ALA A 278 21.73 -7.72 28.50
CA ALA A 278 22.46 -8.04 29.71
C ALA A 278 23.90 -7.51 29.67
N THR A 279 24.58 -7.67 28.52
CA THR A 279 25.94 -7.14 28.30
C THR A 279 25.96 -5.61 28.36
N CYS A 280 24.98 -4.94 27.74
CA CYS A 280 24.87 -3.48 27.78
C CYS A 280 24.60 -2.97 29.21
N LEU A 281 23.72 -3.64 29.96
CA LEU A 281 23.44 -3.32 31.36
C LEU A 281 24.68 -3.47 32.23
N PHE A 282 25.41 -4.57 32.09
CA PHE A 282 26.65 -4.81 32.82
C PHE A 282 27.69 -3.70 32.56
N LYS A 283 27.86 -3.31 31.29
CA LYS A 283 28.76 -2.21 30.90
C LYS A 283 28.27 -0.86 31.45
N ALA A 284 26.97 -0.59 31.40
CA ALA A 284 26.39 0.65 31.92
C ALA A 284 26.59 0.78 33.44
N ILE A 285 26.33 -0.30 34.19
CA ILE A 285 26.55 -0.33 35.64
C ILE A 285 28.02 -0.06 35.96
N GLY A 286 28.95 -0.71 35.26
CA GLY A 286 30.39 -0.51 35.45
C GLY A 286 30.86 0.96 35.32
N GLN A 287 30.21 1.77 34.47
CA GLN A 287 30.52 3.20 34.33
C GLN A 287 30.16 4.02 35.58
N TYR A 288 29.19 3.55 36.38
CA TYR A 288 28.72 4.23 37.58
C TYR A 288 29.39 3.72 38.87
N VAL A 289 29.98 2.51 38.86
CA VAL A 289 30.74 1.99 40.01
C VAL A 289 31.91 2.92 40.36
N GLY A 290 32.62 3.43 39.36
CA GLY A 290 33.72 4.39 39.57
C GLY A 290 33.27 5.77 40.07
N LYS A 291 31.97 6.05 40.10
CA LYS A 291 31.39 7.33 40.57
C LYS A 291 30.88 7.25 42.03
N GLY A 292 31.14 6.16 42.76
CA GLY A 292 30.76 6.01 44.16
C GLY A 292 29.31 5.54 44.40
N VAL A 293 28.64 4.99 43.39
CA VAL A 293 27.26 4.50 43.54
C VAL A 293 27.24 3.18 44.33
N HIS A 294 26.41 3.12 45.37
CA HIS A 294 26.22 1.95 46.23
C HIS A 294 24.88 1.25 46.00
N THR A 295 23.84 1.97 45.60
CA THR A 295 22.49 1.42 45.40
C THR A 295 21.98 1.74 44.01
N ILE A 296 21.47 0.74 43.28
CA ILE A 296 20.98 0.92 41.91
C ILE A 296 19.50 0.56 41.82
N GLU A 297 18.69 1.50 41.36
CA GLU A 297 17.27 1.33 41.08
C GLU A 297 17.00 1.45 39.57
N LEU A 298 16.70 0.31 38.95
CA LEU A 298 16.47 0.19 37.51
C LEU A 298 14.98 0.07 37.19
N PHE A 299 14.55 0.75 36.14
CA PHE A 299 13.19 0.66 35.60
C PHE A 299 13.23 0.29 34.12
N CYS A 300 12.38 -0.64 33.69
CA CYS A 300 12.28 -1.05 32.28
C CYS A 300 10.87 -1.56 31.91
N ASP A 301 10.64 -1.84 30.64
CA ASP A 301 9.40 -2.48 30.19
C ASP A 301 9.35 -3.98 30.56
N GLY A 302 8.15 -4.54 30.68
CA GLY A 302 7.93 -5.94 31.04
C GLY A 302 8.14 -6.94 29.88
N CYS A 303 9.01 -6.68 28.91
CA CYS A 303 9.20 -7.55 27.75
C CYS A 303 9.96 -8.84 28.13
N TYR A 304 9.29 -9.99 28.10
CA TYR A 304 9.88 -11.29 28.49
C TYR A 304 11.12 -11.66 27.68
N GLY A 305 11.08 -11.52 26.35
CA GLY A 305 12.20 -11.90 25.48
C GLY A 305 13.43 -11.01 25.60
N GLN A 306 13.31 -9.84 26.24
CA GLN A 306 14.36 -8.82 26.31
C GLN A 306 14.79 -8.54 27.75
N ASN A 307 13.86 -8.13 28.60
CA ASN A 307 14.14 -7.57 29.93
C ASN A 307 13.68 -8.47 31.08
N LYS A 308 12.49 -9.07 30.98
CA LYS A 308 11.89 -9.90 32.03
C LYS A 308 12.22 -11.39 31.84
N ASN A 309 13.49 -11.74 31.99
CA ASN A 309 14.01 -13.11 31.85
C ASN A 309 15.17 -13.40 32.83
N SER A 310 15.53 -14.68 32.94
CA SER A 310 16.61 -15.16 33.81
C SER A 310 17.97 -14.59 33.44
N VAL A 311 18.26 -14.35 32.15
CA VAL A 311 19.57 -13.82 31.70
C VAL A 311 19.84 -12.44 32.29
N VAL A 312 18.85 -11.54 32.27
CA VAL A 312 18.97 -10.21 32.88
C VAL A 312 19.07 -10.31 34.41
N ALA A 313 18.33 -11.20 35.05
CA ALA A 313 18.47 -11.42 36.50
C ALA A 313 19.88 -11.93 36.87
N SER A 314 20.40 -12.90 36.12
CA SER A 314 21.73 -13.48 36.32
C SER A 314 22.84 -12.45 36.17
N ILE A 315 22.76 -11.55 35.18
CA ILE A 315 23.80 -10.53 35.00
C ILE A 315 23.79 -9.48 36.11
N LEU A 316 22.62 -9.14 36.66
CA LEU A 316 22.52 -8.21 37.78
C LEU A 316 23.09 -8.83 39.07
N LEU A 317 22.79 -10.11 39.33
CA LEU A 317 23.41 -10.86 40.43
C LEU A 317 24.94 -10.95 40.27
N TYR A 318 25.41 -11.23 39.06
CA TYR A 318 26.85 -11.22 38.77
C TYR A 318 27.46 -9.83 38.95
N SER A 319 26.76 -8.77 38.57
CA SER A 319 27.22 -7.38 38.79
C SER A 319 27.38 -7.06 40.28
N LEU A 320 26.41 -7.49 41.10
CA LEU A 320 26.46 -7.34 42.55
C LEU A 320 27.65 -8.10 43.16
N ALA A 321 27.89 -9.33 42.71
CA ALA A 321 29.02 -10.14 43.18
C ALA A 321 30.39 -9.62 42.73
N LYS A 322 30.45 -9.00 41.54
CA LYS A 322 31.70 -8.48 40.97
C LYS A 322 32.11 -7.14 41.55
N TYR A 323 31.15 -6.25 41.79
CA TYR A 323 31.41 -4.89 42.23
C TYR A 323 31.11 -4.75 43.73
N ASN A 324 32.15 -4.92 44.57
CA ASN A 324 32.04 -4.84 46.03
C ASN A 324 31.48 -3.49 46.54
N THR A 325 31.55 -2.44 45.72
CA THR A 325 30.97 -1.12 46.01
C THR A 325 29.44 -1.14 45.98
N ILE A 326 28.82 -2.00 45.16
CA ILE A 326 27.36 -2.05 45.03
C ILE A 326 26.79 -2.96 46.13
N LYS A 327 25.89 -2.42 46.95
CA LYS A 327 25.23 -3.13 48.04
C LYS A 327 23.87 -3.70 47.64
N ASP A 328 23.13 -2.97 46.79
CA ASP A 328 21.79 -3.35 46.39
C ASP A 328 21.49 -2.98 44.93
N ILE A 329 20.81 -3.87 44.22
CA ILE A 329 20.29 -3.64 42.87
C ILE A 329 18.82 -4.05 42.85
N SER A 330 17.93 -3.10 42.55
CA SER A 330 16.51 -3.36 42.38
C SER A 330 16.08 -3.14 40.92
N LEU A 331 15.43 -4.15 40.34
CA LEU A 331 14.84 -4.08 38.99
C LEU A 331 13.31 -4.03 39.08
N LYS A 332 12.71 -2.95 38.58
CA LYS A 332 11.27 -2.71 38.61
C LYS A 332 10.73 -2.63 37.16
N PHE A 333 9.56 -3.21 36.93
CA PHE A 333 8.95 -3.28 35.59
C PHE A 333 7.76 -2.32 35.48
N PHE A 334 7.64 -1.64 34.36
CA PHE A 334 6.45 -0.86 34.03
C PHE A 334 5.29 -1.74 33.62
N GLU A 335 4.08 -1.32 33.99
CA GLU A 335 2.86 -1.90 33.44
C GLU A 335 2.75 -1.68 31.93
N THR A 336 2.37 -2.75 31.23
CA THR A 336 2.39 -2.79 29.75
C THR A 336 1.49 -1.69 29.16
N ASN A 337 1.98 -1.01 28.11
CA ASN A 337 1.26 0.05 27.38
C ASN A 337 0.81 1.25 28.25
N HIS A 338 1.52 1.53 29.35
CA HIS A 338 1.31 2.71 30.21
C HIS A 338 2.56 3.53 30.45
N VAL A 339 3.58 3.28 29.64
CA VAL A 339 4.93 3.79 29.80
C VAL A 339 5.01 5.27 29.41
N GLN A 340 5.67 6.05 30.26
CA GLN A 340 6.28 7.33 29.91
C GLN A 340 7.76 7.16 30.29
N ASN A 341 8.58 6.75 29.32
CA ASN A 341 9.99 6.49 29.51
C ASN A 341 10.80 7.70 29.03
N GLU A 342 11.72 8.20 29.85
CA GLU A 342 12.66 9.26 29.45
C GLU A 342 13.57 8.80 28.30
N GLY A 343 13.80 7.49 28.16
CA GLY A 343 14.43 6.86 27.01
C GLY A 343 13.69 7.10 25.69
N ASP A 344 12.35 7.20 25.69
CA ASP A 344 11.56 7.51 24.48
C ASP A 344 11.86 8.92 23.96
N SER A 345 12.19 9.86 24.85
CA SER A 345 12.60 11.20 24.47
C SER A 345 13.97 11.18 23.77
N ALA A 346 14.90 10.33 24.23
CA ALA A 346 16.20 10.15 23.59
C ALA A 346 16.02 9.47 22.22
N HIS A 347 15.20 8.42 22.13
CA HIS A 347 14.87 7.74 20.87
C HIS A 347 14.22 8.69 19.85
N SER A 348 13.34 9.57 20.31
CA SER A 348 12.67 10.57 19.45
C SER A 348 13.67 11.60 18.91
N ALA A 349 14.58 12.09 19.75
CA ALA A 349 15.64 13.02 19.34
C ALA A 349 16.61 12.37 18.34
N ILE A 350 17.04 11.13 18.60
CA ILE A 350 17.88 10.35 17.69
C ILE A 350 17.15 10.12 16.36
N GLY A 351 15.87 9.73 16.40
CA GLY A 351 15.07 9.54 15.20
C GLY A 351 14.95 10.82 14.36
N TYR A 352 14.81 11.98 15.01
CA TYR A 352 14.83 13.28 14.34
C TYR A 352 16.19 13.57 13.70
N ALA A 353 17.29 13.40 14.44
CA ALA A 353 18.64 13.64 13.95
C ALA A 353 18.98 12.72 12.75
N LEU A 354 18.62 11.44 12.81
CA LEU A 354 18.80 10.48 11.71
C LEU A 354 18.03 10.88 10.45
N ALA A 355 16.86 11.50 10.58
CA ALA A 355 16.07 11.94 9.44
C ALA A 355 16.65 13.19 8.75
N HIS A 356 17.50 13.96 9.44
CA HIS A 356 18.04 15.25 8.96
C HIS A 356 19.57 15.25 8.75
N SER A 357 20.26 14.14 9.03
CA SER A 357 21.73 14.02 8.93
C SER A 357 22.22 13.72 7.52
N GLY A 358 21.33 13.66 6.52
CA GLY A 358 21.68 13.29 5.16
C GLY A 358 21.82 11.79 4.99
N ASP A 359 22.71 11.38 4.07
CA ASP A 359 22.90 9.98 3.73
C ASP A 359 23.92 9.30 4.67
N LEU A 360 23.51 8.19 5.28
CA LEU A 360 24.31 7.38 6.22
C LEU A 360 24.42 5.96 5.68
N PHE A 361 25.62 5.47 5.45
CA PHE A 361 25.87 4.17 4.84
C PHE A 361 26.40 3.13 5.83
N VAL A 362 27.23 3.55 6.79
CA VAL A 362 27.95 2.64 7.70
C VAL A 362 27.64 2.95 9.18
N PRO A 363 27.70 1.95 10.08
CA PRO A 363 27.39 2.15 11.50
C PRO A 363 28.23 3.22 12.19
N SER A 364 29.49 3.39 11.79
CA SER A 364 30.39 4.39 12.38
C SER A 364 29.88 5.82 12.22
N GLN A 365 29.11 6.10 11.16
CA GLN A 365 28.49 7.40 10.93
C GLN A 365 27.31 7.67 11.88
N LEU A 366 26.72 6.63 12.50
CA LEU A 366 25.63 6.81 13.46
C LEU A 366 26.11 7.44 14.77
N TYR A 367 27.33 7.15 15.21
CA TYR A 367 27.85 7.62 16.50
C TYR A 367 27.86 9.16 16.63
N PRO A 368 28.41 9.94 15.68
CA PRO A 368 28.38 11.40 15.78
C PRO A 368 26.95 11.95 15.69
N VAL A 369 26.07 11.34 14.88
CA VAL A 369 24.66 11.76 14.77
C VAL A 369 23.91 11.52 16.09
N ILE A 370 24.10 10.35 16.72
CA ILE A 370 23.48 10.01 18.00
C ILE A 370 24.00 10.92 19.12
N ARG A 371 25.31 11.18 19.16
CA ARG A 371 25.90 12.12 20.13
C ARG A 371 25.39 13.55 19.93
N GLY A 372 25.26 13.99 18.67
CA GLY A 372 24.75 15.32 18.31
C GLY A 372 23.23 15.47 18.39
N ALA A 373 22.48 14.38 18.56
CA ALA A 373 21.02 14.38 18.52
C ALA A 373 20.37 15.21 19.63
N ARG A 374 21.08 15.47 20.75
CA ARG A 374 20.52 16.09 21.94
C ARG A 374 21.32 17.33 22.37
N THR A 375 21.15 18.45 21.67
CA THR A 375 21.74 19.75 22.03
C THR A 375 20.78 20.67 22.81
N GLN A 376 19.45 20.53 22.71
CA GLN A 376 18.45 21.13 23.61
C GLN A 376 17.16 20.27 23.73
N PRO A 377 16.51 20.15 24.91
CA PRO A 377 15.41 19.21 25.11
C PRO A 377 14.05 19.92 25.23
N LYS A 378 13.21 19.96 24.18
CA LYS A 378 11.74 20.10 24.36
C LYS A 378 10.92 19.42 23.23
N PRO A 379 9.74 18.86 23.55
CA PRO A 379 8.82 18.25 22.59
C PRO A 379 7.89 19.26 21.92
N HIS A 380 7.39 18.92 20.72
CA HIS A 380 6.37 19.68 19.97
C HIS A 380 5.14 20.01 20.82
N SER A 381 4.77 21.29 20.92
CA SER A 381 3.60 21.72 21.70
C SER A 381 2.27 21.49 20.94
N PRO A 382 1.24 20.92 21.60
CA PRO A 382 -0.12 20.83 21.07
C PRO A 382 -0.79 22.18 20.78
N GLN A 383 -0.31 23.26 21.42
CA GLN A 383 -0.80 24.64 21.25
C GLN A 383 -0.68 25.12 19.79
N ARG A 384 0.44 24.83 19.12
CA ARG A 384 0.69 25.27 17.72
C ARG A 384 -0.28 24.65 16.71
N VAL A 385 -0.77 23.43 16.99
CA VAL A 385 -1.76 22.75 16.12
C VAL A 385 -3.17 23.26 16.41
N ALA A 386 -3.45 23.72 17.64
CA ALA A 386 -4.75 24.28 18.02
C ALA A 386 -5.01 25.64 17.36
N VAL A 387 -4.01 26.54 17.33
CA VAL A 387 -4.11 27.86 16.67
C VAL A 387 -4.31 27.69 15.15
N LEU A 388 -3.55 26.79 14.51
CA LEU A 388 -3.72 26.49 13.09
C LEU A 388 -5.09 25.87 12.75
N ASP A 389 -5.61 24.96 13.59
CA ASP A 389 -6.94 24.35 13.40
C ASP A 389 -8.08 25.38 13.66
N GLN A 390 -7.85 26.43 14.48
CA GLN A 390 -8.81 27.48 14.81
C GLN A 390 -8.98 28.51 13.68
N ILE A 391 -7.89 28.91 13.01
CA ILE A 391 -7.89 29.98 12.00
C ILE A 391 -8.10 29.43 10.59
N VAL A 392 -7.33 28.40 10.20
CA VAL A 392 -7.36 27.87 8.83
C VAL A 392 -8.49 26.85 8.63
N GLY A 393 -8.94 26.18 9.70
CA GLY A 393 -10.07 25.23 9.67
C GLY A 393 -9.87 23.99 8.77
N ARG A 394 -8.68 23.82 8.16
CA ARG A 394 -8.28 22.68 7.32
C ARG A 394 -6.86 22.25 7.65
N LYS A 395 -6.65 20.92 7.66
CA LYS A 395 -5.31 20.35 7.88
C LYS A 395 -4.43 20.53 6.65
N MET A 396 -3.28 21.18 6.83
CA MET A 396 -2.17 21.16 5.87
C MET A 396 -1.87 19.71 5.42
N PRO A 397 -1.72 19.45 4.10
CA PRO A 397 -1.37 18.12 3.61
C PRO A 397 -0.04 17.67 4.22
N ARG A 398 -0.01 16.46 4.81
CA ARG A 398 1.27 15.88 5.26
C ARG A 398 2.10 15.49 4.04
N SER A 399 3.39 15.84 4.04
CA SER A 399 4.36 15.29 3.09
C SER A 399 4.39 13.76 3.21
N VAL A 400 4.24 13.06 2.08
CA VAL A 400 4.26 11.60 2.04
C VAL A 400 5.57 11.17 1.36
N PRO A 401 6.52 10.55 2.09
CA PRO A 401 7.88 10.32 1.59
C PRO A 401 8.03 9.26 0.48
N THR A 402 6.93 8.77 -0.12
CA THR A 402 6.99 7.66 -1.09
C THR A 402 6.20 7.89 -2.37
N ARG A 403 5.93 9.14 -2.71
CA ARG A 403 5.70 9.53 -4.10
C ARG A 403 6.83 10.48 -4.42
N TRP A 404 7.41 10.40 -5.61
CA TRP A 404 8.24 11.47 -6.13
C TRP A 404 7.56 12.80 -5.77
N ASN A 405 8.23 13.62 -4.94
CA ASN A 405 7.62 14.60 -4.02
C ASN A 405 6.90 15.74 -4.74
N PHE A 406 5.78 15.47 -5.41
CA PHE A 406 5.00 16.51 -6.07
C PHE A 406 4.04 17.15 -5.06
N GLN A 407 4.44 18.30 -4.51
CA GLN A 407 3.72 19.01 -3.45
C GLN A 407 2.69 20.01 -4.00
N ILE A 408 2.01 19.70 -5.11
CA ILE A 408 0.98 20.57 -5.70
C ILE A 408 -0.08 21.02 -4.70
N ARG A 409 -0.50 20.11 -3.80
CA ARG A 409 -1.48 20.42 -2.77
C ARG A 409 -0.97 21.44 -1.77
N SER A 410 0.33 21.45 -1.49
CA SER A 410 0.95 22.44 -0.60
C SER A 410 1.00 23.80 -1.28
N VAL A 411 1.45 23.86 -2.55
CA VAL A 411 1.51 25.10 -3.34
C VAL A 411 0.13 25.74 -3.44
N ASN A 412 -0.89 24.97 -3.84
CA ASN A 412 -2.25 25.51 -3.97
C ASN A 412 -2.86 25.92 -2.63
N VAL A 413 -2.63 25.16 -1.55
CA VAL A 413 -3.15 25.52 -0.22
C VAL A 413 -2.46 26.77 0.31
N VAL A 414 -1.15 26.93 0.11
CA VAL A 414 -0.44 28.13 0.55
C VAL A 414 -0.86 29.35 -0.26
N HIS A 415 -1.11 29.22 -1.57
CA HIS A 415 -1.65 30.30 -2.39
C HIS A 415 -3.10 30.66 -1.99
N GLU A 416 -4.00 29.68 -1.85
CA GLU A 416 -5.42 29.90 -1.52
C GLU A 416 -5.66 30.43 -0.11
N TYR A 417 -4.84 30.04 0.87
CA TYR A 417 -5.04 30.36 2.29
C TYR A 417 -3.91 31.23 2.86
N ARG A 418 -3.15 31.92 2.00
CA ARG A 418 -2.00 32.74 2.40
C ARG A 418 -2.32 33.70 3.53
N ASP A 419 -3.37 34.48 3.38
CA ASP A 419 -3.72 35.54 4.33
C ASP A 419 -4.16 34.95 5.67
N SER A 420 -4.91 33.84 5.66
CA SER A 420 -5.24 33.09 6.87
C SER A 420 -4.02 32.47 7.55
N ILE A 421 -2.96 32.13 6.81
CA ILE A 421 -1.70 31.64 7.38
C ILE A 421 -0.92 32.81 7.98
N ILE A 422 -0.95 34.00 7.37
CA ILE A 422 -0.35 35.21 7.93
C ILE A 422 -1.02 35.57 9.26
N GLU A 423 -2.35 35.63 9.30
CA GLU A 423 -3.13 35.85 10.52
C GLU A 423 -2.79 34.80 11.60
N CYS A 424 -2.59 33.54 11.20
CA CYS A 424 -2.14 32.50 12.11
C CYS A 424 -0.73 32.71 12.66
N MET A 425 0.20 33.22 11.86
CA MET A 425 1.55 33.54 12.34
C MET A 425 1.52 34.75 13.29
N GLU A 426 0.65 35.73 13.05
CA GLU A 426 0.48 36.91 13.91
C GLU A 426 -0.04 36.53 15.29
N GLN A 427 -1.07 35.68 15.37
CA GLN A 427 -1.56 35.15 16.66
C GLN A 427 -0.48 34.32 17.39
N LEU A 428 0.36 33.59 16.66
CA LEU A 428 1.47 32.84 17.24
C LEU A 428 2.64 33.72 17.68
N GLU A 429 2.76 34.95 17.18
CA GLU A 429 3.73 35.95 17.65
C GLU A 429 3.31 36.55 19.00
N GLU A 430 2.01 36.68 19.28
CA GLU A 430 1.47 37.26 20.51
C GLU A 430 1.51 36.31 21.72
N GLU A 431 1.26 35.01 21.52
CA GLU A 431 1.05 34.05 22.62
C GLU A 431 2.28 33.22 23.04
N ALA A 432 3.43 33.36 22.36
CA ALA A 432 4.45 32.31 22.37
C ALA A 432 5.86 32.68 22.88
N ASN A 433 6.61 31.66 23.31
CA ASN A 433 8.01 31.73 23.70
C ASN A 433 8.95 32.21 22.56
N VAL A 434 10.09 32.82 22.93
CA VAL A 434 11.09 33.46 22.03
C VAL A 434 11.41 32.67 20.76
N LEU A 435 11.50 31.34 20.84
CA LEU A 435 11.83 30.49 19.70
C LEU A 435 10.64 30.32 18.73
N THR A 436 9.40 30.27 19.23
CA THR A 436 8.19 30.25 18.40
C THR A 436 7.97 31.59 17.73
N TYR A 437 8.19 32.69 18.46
CA TYR A 437 8.15 34.05 17.90
C TYR A 437 9.10 34.19 16.71
N LYS A 438 10.37 33.79 16.88
CA LYS A 438 11.37 33.84 15.80
C LYS A 438 10.97 33.00 14.58
N GLN A 439 10.37 31.82 14.80
CA GLN A 439 9.93 30.94 13.72
C GLN A 439 8.69 31.48 12.99
N ALA A 440 7.67 31.93 13.72
CA ALA A 440 6.45 32.51 13.17
C ALA A 440 6.76 33.79 12.37
N SER A 441 7.60 34.66 12.94
CA SER A 441 8.06 35.89 12.26
C SER A 441 8.87 35.60 11.00
N GLY A 442 9.71 34.56 11.01
CA GLY A 442 10.42 34.11 9.81
C GLY A 442 9.48 33.65 8.69
N ILE A 443 8.46 32.84 9.04
CA ILE A 443 7.47 32.34 8.07
C ILE A 443 6.60 33.49 7.54
N ARG A 444 6.14 34.40 8.42
CA ARG A 444 5.35 35.57 8.02
C ARG A 444 6.11 36.45 7.03
N ARG A 445 7.38 36.74 7.32
CA ARG A 445 8.25 37.50 6.40
C ARG A 445 8.42 36.81 5.05
N MET A 446 8.57 35.49 5.02
CA MET A 446 8.67 34.73 3.77
C MET A 446 7.35 34.77 2.97
N LEU A 447 6.20 34.66 3.63
CA LEU A 447 4.90 34.76 2.97
C LEU A 447 4.60 36.17 2.44
N GLN A 448 5.24 37.19 2.99
CA GLN A 448 5.15 38.59 2.56
C GLN A 448 6.26 39.01 1.58
N ASP A 449 7.21 38.11 1.30
CA ASP A 449 8.31 38.40 0.38
C ASP A 449 7.79 38.48 -1.07
N PRO A 450 8.05 39.59 -1.79
CA PRO A 450 7.53 39.77 -3.15
C PRO A 450 7.99 38.70 -4.14
N ASN A 451 9.25 38.26 -4.02
CA ASN A 451 9.81 37.22 -4.90
C ASN A 451 9.16 35.87 -4.61
N PHE A 452 8.94 35.52 -3.34
CA PHE A 452 8.22 34.31 -2.97
C PHE A 452 6.77 34.30 -3.48
N CYS A 453 6.03 35.40 -3.29
CA CYS A 453 4.66 35.54 -3.77
C CYS A 453 4.57 35.37 -5.30
N PHE A 454 5.50 35.99 -6.03
CA PHE A 454 5.59 35.87 -7.48
C PHE A 454 5.71 34.40 -7.93
N TRP A 455 6.70 33.67 -7.40
CA TRP A 455 6.90 32.26 -7.75
C TRP A 455 5.73 31.38 -7.30
N LEU A 456 5.12 31.68 -6.16
CA LEU A 456 3.95 30.96 -5.66
C LEU A 456 2.76 31.06 -6.63
N THR A 457 2.47 32.26 -7.15
CA THR A 457 1.40 32.50 -8.14
C THR A 457 1.72 31.86 -9.48
N PHE A 458 2.96 31.97 -9.97
CA PHE A 458 3.37 31.32 -11.22
C PHE A 458 3.22 29.79 -11.15
N PHE A 459 3.70 29.16 -10.08
CA PHE A 459 3.55 27.71 -9.91
C PHE A 459 2.11 27.28 -9.62
N HIS A 460 1.26 28.14 -9.04
CA HIS A 460 -0.17 27.85 -8.88
C HIS A 460 -0.86 27.64 -10.25
N HIS A 461 -0.46 28.38 -11.28
CA HIS A 461 -0.98 28.24 -12.64
C HIS A 461 -0.42 27.00 -13.37
N ILE A 462 0.88 26.67 -13.19
CA ILE A 462 1.50 25.51 -13.87
C ILE A 462 1.08 24.17 -13.26
N MET A 463 1.07 24.07 -11.93
CA MET A 463 1.00 22.78 -11.23
C MET A 463 -0.26 21.96 -11.56
N PRO A 464 -1.47 22.53 -11.71
CA PRO A 464 -2.68 21.77 -12.10
C PRO A 464 -2.51 20.99 -13.41
N HIS A 465 -1.84 21.58 -14.41
CA HIS A 465 -1.60 20.91 -15.70
C HIS A 465 -0.65 19.73 -15.55
N VAL A 466 0.37 19.85 -14.67
CA VAL A 466 1.28 18.75 -14.37
C VAL A 466 0.55 17.60 -13.65
N ASP A 467 -0.38 17.89 -12.74
CA ASP A 467 -1.18 16.86 -12.07
C ASP A 467 -2.16 16.17 -13.04
N ILE A 468 -2.74 16.91 -14.00
CA ILE A 468 -3.58 16.31 -15.06
C ILE A 468 -2.74 15.36 -15.92
N LEU A 469 -1.59 15.81 -16.42
CA LEU A 469 -0.65 15.00 -17.20
C LEU A 469 -0.28 13.74 -16.44
N PHE A 470 0.15 13.88 -15.18
CA PHE A 470 0.51 12.77 -14.32
C PHE A 470 -0.64 11.77 -14.19
N ASN A 471 -1.84 12.21 -13.78
CA ASN A 471 -3.00 11.34 -13.60
C ASN A 471 -3.44 10.63 -14.88
N GLN A 472 -3.30 11.27 -16.05
CA GLN A 472 -3.61 10.66 -17.34
C GLN A 472 -2.60 9.56 -17.69
N LEU A 473 -1.30 9.83 -17.55
CA LEU A 473 -0.22 8.87 -17.78
C LEU A 473 -0.25 7.67 -16.80
N GLN A 474 -0.85 7.81 -15.62
CA GLN A 474 -0.99 6.71 -14.65
C GLN A 474 -2.14 5.73 -14.93
N LYS A 475 -2.97 5.95 -15.97
CA LYS A 475 -4.08 5.04 -16.31
C LYS A 475 -3.54 3.65 -16.71
N ARG A 476 -4.34 2.60 -16.47
CA ARG A 476 -3.93 1.19 -16.69
C ARG A 476 -3.92 0.72 -18.15
N ILE A 477 -4.53 1.50 -19.04
CA ILE A 477 -4.73 1.15 -20.45
C ILE A 477 -4.14 2.29 -21.29
N MET A 478 -2.96 2.78 -20.90
CA MET A 478 -2.28 3.82 -21.68
C MET A 478 -1.52 3.15 -22.81
N ASP A 479 -1.83 3.54 -24.04
CA ASP A 479 -1.11 3.15 -25.24
C ASP A 479 -0.23 4.33 -25.74
N PRO A 480 0.70 4.07 -26.67
CA PRO A 480 1.60 5.10 -27.21
C PRO A 480 0.90 6.30 -27.85
N THR A 481 -0.21 6.07 -28.56
CA THR A 481 -0.94 7.13 -29.28
C THR A 481 -1.74 8.03 -28.32
N ALA A 482 -2.33 7.44 -27.28
CA ALA A 482 -2.95 8.17 -26.19
C ALA A 482 -1.93 8.96 -25.37
N ALA A 483 -0.72 8.43 -25.18
CA ALA A 483 0.38 9.17 -24.53
C ALA A 483 0.77 10.40 -25.35
N GLN A 484 0.94 10.28 -26.68
CA GLN A 484 1.25 11.41 -27.57
C GLN A 484 0.16 12.50 -27.59
N THR A 485 -1.11 12.09 -27.55
CA THR A 485 -2.22 13.06 -27.49
C THR A 485 -2.20 13.85 -26.19
N VAL A 486 -1.91 13.17 -25.07
CA VAL A 486 -1.85 13.76 -23.74
C VAL A 486 -0.66 14.71 -23.60
N THR A 487 0.51 14.34 -24.12
CA THR A 487 1.70 15.19 -24.14
C THR A 487 1.49 16.44 -24.99
N ALA A 488 0.93 16.29 -26.20
CA ALA A 488 0.58 17.43 -27.07
C ALA A 488 -0.43 18.39 -26.41
N THR A 489 -1.43 17.85 -25.70
CA THR A 489 -2.40 18.66 -24.95
C THR A 489 -1.72 19.40 -23.80
N PHE A 490 -0.77 18.78 -23.11
CA PHE A 490 0.00 19.44 -22.05
C PHE A 490 0.89 20.55 -22.59
N GLU A 491 1.60 20.32 -23.70
CA GLU A 491 2.41 21.33 -24.38
C GLU A 491 1.57 22.56 -24.77
N GLN A 492 0.39 22.34 -25.35
CA GLN A 492 -0.54 23.42 -25.68
C GLN A 492 -0.94 24.24 -24.44
N ASN A 493 -1.23 23.58 -23.31
CA ASN A 493 -1.59 24.27 -22.08
C ASN A 493 -0.43 25.08 -21.48
N ILE A 494 0.80 24.56 -21.50
CA ILE A 494 1.98 25.31 -21.02
C ILE A 494 2.27 26.50 -21.95
N ASN A 495 2.09 26.36 -23.26
CA ASN A 495 2.22 27.47 -24.20
C ASN A 495 1.15 28.55 -23.98
N VAL A 496 -0.07 28.18 -23.61
CA VAL A 496 -1.11 29.15 -23.21
C VAL A 496 -0.70 29.93 -21.97
N ILE A 497 -0.08 29.28 -20.97
CA ILE A 497 0.45 29.96 -19.78
C ILE A 497 1.61 30.88 -20.15
N ARG A 498 2.53 30.39 -21.00
CA ARG A 498 3.66 31.17 -21.52
C ARG A 498 3.20 32.47 -22.18
N ASN A 499 2.14 32.42 -22.97
CA ASN A 499 1.57 33.59 -23.66
C ASN A 499 0.81 34.54 -22.72
N LYS A 500 0.50 34.10 -21.48
CA LYS A 500 -0.21 34.89 -20.46
C LYS A 500 0.71 35.36 -19.32
N ILE A 501 2.03 35.23 -19.46
CA ILE A 501 3.00 35.59 -18.40
C ILE A 501 2.82 37.05 -17.96
N ASP A 502 2.56 37.98 -18.88
CA ASP A 502 2.43 39.40 -18.54
C ASP A 502 1.24 39.64 -17.58
N SER A 503 0.12 38.92 -17.76
CA SER A 503 -1.03 38.97 -16.84
C SER A 503 -0.75 38.33 -15.48
N ILE A 504 0.10 37.30 -15.43
CA ILE A 504 0.50 36.63 -14.18
C ILE A 504 1.48 37.51 -13.38
N VAL A 505 2.36 38.22 -14.07
CA VAL A 505 3.28 39.20 -13.47
C VAL A 505 2.49 40.36 -12.84
N GLU A 506 1.40 40.80 -13.47
CA GLU A 506 0.48 41.79 -12.91
C GLU A 506 -0.30 41.25 -11.71
N GLU A 507 -0.84 40.02 -11.79
CA GLU A 507 -1.53 39.35 -10.69
C GLU A 507 -0.65 39.24 -9.44
N ALA A 508 0.62 38.84 -9.63
CA ALA A 508 1.61 38.76 -8.56
C ALA A 508 2.02 40.13 -7.98
N SER A 509 1.81 41.22 -8.72
CA SER A 509 2.09 42.58 -8.25
C SER A 509 0.97 43.17 -7.40
N ASN A 510 -0.23 42.57 -7.43
CA ASN A 510 -1.43 43.04 -6.71
C ASN A 510 -1.51 42.59 -5.25
N PHE A 511 -0.54 41.82 -4.74
CA PHE A 511 -0.50 41.47 -3.32
C PHE A 511 -0.16 42.71 -2.49
N GLU A 512 -1.01 43.07 -1.52
CA GLU A 512 -0.72 44.15 -0.57
C GLU A 512 0.53 43.82 0.25
N ILE A 513 1.61 44.57 0.03
CA ILE A 513 2.87 44.45 0.77
C ILE A 513 2.82 45.49 1.90
N ALA A 514 2.82 45.04 3.16
CA ALA A 514 3.03 45.93 4.29
C ALA A 514 4.44 46.56 4.19
N PRO A 515 4.62 47.86 4.47
CA PRO A 515 5.89 48.54 4.30
C PRO A 515 6.93 47.96 5.26
N THR A 516 7.87 47.18 4.74
CA THR A 516 9.01 46.68 5.50
C THR A 516 10.17 47.66 5.38
N VAL A 517 10.76 47.98 6.54
CA VAL A 517 11.91 48.88 6.69
C VAL A 517 13.00 48.53 5.68
N ALA A 518 13.37 49.54 4.87
CA ALA A 518 14.30 49.44 3.76
C ALA A 518 15.61 48.74 4.16
N LYS A 519 15.79 47.49 3.72
CA LYS A 519 17.13 46.89 3.60
C LYS A 519 17.74 47.39 2.29
N ARG A 520 19.02 47.81 2.37
CA ARG A 520 19.84 48.24 1.23
C ARG A 520 19.64 47.29 0.04
N LYS A 521 18.96 47.75 -1.00
CA LYS A 521 18.81 47.04 -2.27
C LYS A 521 20.19 46.81 -2.87
N ARG A 522 20.53 45.55 -3.16
CA ARG A 522 21.52 45.26 -4.21
C ARG A 522 20.85 45.61 -5.55
N PRO A 523 21.50 46.35 -6.46
CA PRO A 523 20.90 46.72 -7.73
C PRO A 523 21.04 45.53 -8.70
N ASN A 524 19.94 44.81 -9.00
CA ASN A 524 19.69 44.05 -10.24
C ASN A 524 18.61 42.95 -10.11
N GLU A 525 17.41 43.26 -9.63
CA GLU A 525 16.25 42.40 -9.91
C GLU A 525 15.11 43.31 -10.40
N ASN A 526 15.13 43.58 -11.71
CA ASN A 526 14.08 44.33 -12.38
C ASN A 526 12.94 43.37 -12.80
N LYS A 527 11.72 43.89 -12.96
CA LYS A 527 10.56 43.13 -13.49
C LYS A 527 10.86 42.38 -14.81
N SER A 528 11.88 42.81 -15.56
CA SER A 528 12.41 42.14 -16.75
C SER A 528 12.95 40.74 -16.47
N ASP A 529 13.58 40.53 -15.32
CA ASP A 529 14.36 39.32 -15.01
C ASP A 529 13.44 38.17 -14.61
N HIS A 530 12.37 38.46 -13.87
CA HIS A 530 11.31 37.51 -13.54
C HIS A 530 10.54 37.03 -14.78
N ARG A 531 10.29 37.93 -15.74
CA ARG A 531 9.64 37.58 -17.00
C ARG A 531 10.49 36.61 -17.82
N ILE A 532 11.79 36.90 -17.95
CA ILE A 532 12.75 36.04 -18.63
C ILE A 532 12.84 34.68 -17.92
N ALA A 533 12.92 34.67 -16.58
CA ALA A 533 12.97 33.44 -15.80
C ALA A 533 11.67 32.60 -15.93
N CYS A 534 10.49 33.21 -15.98
CA CYS A 534 9.24 32.47 -16.24
C CYS A 534 9.20 31.85 -17.64
N LEU A 535 9.65 32.58 -18.65
CA LEU A 535 9.77 32.06 -20.01
C LEU A 535 10.73 30.86 -20.06
N GLU A 536 11.90 30.99 -19.41
CA GLU A 536 12.88 29.92 -19.30
C GLU A 536 12.32 28.70 -18.57
N VAL A 537 11.57 28.88 -17.47
CA VAL A 537 10.94 27.74 -16.78
C VAL A 537 9.90 27.03 -17.66
N CYS A 538 9.08 27.78 -18.40
CA CYS A 538 8.15 27.18 -19.37
C CYS A 538 8.90 26.42 -20.48
N ASP A 539 9.97 27.00 -21.02
CA ASP A 539 10.82 26.38 -22.04
C ASP A 539 11.48 25.09 -21.54
N VAL A 540 12.04 25.12 -20.33
CA VAL A 540 12.65 23.96 -19.69
C VAL A 540 11.62 22.86 -19.44
N ILE A 541 10.40 23.21 -19.04
CA ILE A 541 9.31 22.23 -18.87
C ILE A 541 8.96 21.58 -20.21
N ILE A 542 8.79 22.37 -21.27
CA ILE A 542 8.45 21.86 -22.61
C ILE A 542 9.60 21.02 -23.17
N SER A 543 10.85 21.48 -23.05
CA SER A 543 12.03 20.76 -23.54
C SER A 543 12.22 19.43 -22.81
N ASN A 544 12.13 19.41 -21.48
CA ASN A 544 12.24 18.17 -20.70
C ASN A 544 11.10 17.20 -20.99
N GLU A 545 9.90 17.71 -21.26
CA GLU A 545 8.77 16.90 -21.66
C GLU A 545 9.04 16.25 -23.02
N LYS A 546 9.45 17.05 -24.02
CA LYS A 546 9.84 16.57 -25.35
C LYS A 546 11.00 15.60 -25.31
N GLU A 547 12.00 15.79 -24.46
CA GLU A 547 13.15 14.89 -24.32
C GLU A 547 12.76 13.59 -23.60
N ARG A 548 12.00 13.70 -22.51
CA ARG A 548 11.57 12.54 -21.71
C ARG A 548 10.58 11.65 -22.45
N PHE A 549 9.79 12.25 -23.33
CA PHE A 549 8.89 11.56 -24.25
C PHE A 549 9.43 11.55 -25.68
N ALA A 550 10.70 11.92 -25.90
CA ALA A 550 11.36 11.74 -27.18
C ALA A 550 11.40 10.25 -27.44
N PHE A 551 10.77 9.84 -28.53
CA PHE A 551 10.58 8.45 -28.87
C PHE A 551 11.94 7.80 -29.15
N THR A 552 12.53 7.15 -28.14
CA THR A 552 13.62 6.19 -28.32
C THR A 552 13.13 5.03 -29.21
N GLY A 553 14.05 4.34 -29.91
CA GLY A 553 13.75 3.34 -30.95
C GLY A 553 12.74 2.23 -30.57
N HIS A 554 12.49 2.02 -29.28
CA HIS A 554 11.48 1.11 -28.73
C HIS A 554 10.02 1.45 -29.10
N LEU A 555 9.71 2.72 -29.37
CA LEU A 555 8.35 3.15 -29.73
C LEU A 555 8.10 3.25 -31.23
N VAL A 556 9.15 3.21 -32.05
CA VAL A 556 9.03 3.08 -33.51
C VAL A 556 8.35 1.76 -33.87
N ALA A 557 8.55 0.73 -33.06
CA ALA A 557 7.81 -0.52 -33.11
C ALA A 557 6.28 -0.35 -33.05
N ALA A 558 5.78 0.67 -32.34
CA ALA A 558 4.36 0.95 -32.23
C ALA A 558 3.80 1.64 -33.48
N SER A 559 4.63 2.38 -34.24
CA SER A 559 4.18 3.06 -35.47
C SER A 559 3.80 2.07 -36.57
N LEU A 560 4.40 0.88 -36.57
CA LEU A 560 4.06 -0.25 -37.44
C LEU A 560 2.66 -0.82 -37.18
N LEU A 561 2.02 -0.48 -36.06
CA LEU A 561 0.74 -1.05 -35.63
C LEU A 561 -0.37 0.02 -35.47
N ILE A 562 -0.17 1.20 -36.08
CA ILE A 562 -1.18 2.26 -36.15
C ILE A 562 -2.22 1.89 -37.21
N SER A 563 -3.40 1.46 -36.77
CA SER A 563 -4.49 1.00 -37.65
C SER A 563 -4.93 2.05 -38.67
N GLU A 564 -4.88 3.33 -38.31
CA GLU A 564 -5.21 4.49 -39.16
C GLU A 564 -4.28 4.60 -40.38
N LYS A 565 -3.07 4.07 -40.29
CA LYS A 565 -2.06 4.09 -41.36
C LYS A 565 -1.97 2.77 -42.14
N PHE A 566 -2.75 1.74 -41.79
CA PHE A 566 -2.66 0.43 -42.46
C PHE A 566 -2.99 0.51 -43.96
N VAL A 567 -3.87 1.43 -44.36
CA VAL A 567 -4.19 1.67 -45.77
C VAL A 567 -2.99 2.25 -46.51
N GLU A 568 -2.27 3.19 -45.88
CA GLU A 568 -1.03 3.77 -46.43
C GLU A 568 0.10 2.73 -46.46
N TYR A 569 0.27 1.95 -45.40
CA TYR A 569 1.31 0.93 -45.29
C TYR A 569 1.11 -0.27 -46.21
N HIS A 570 -0.13 -0.57 -46.58
CA HIS A 570 -0.43 -1.56 -47.62
C HIS A 570 0.07 -1.10 -49.00
N ASN A 571 -0.08 0.20 -49.31
CA ASN A 571 0.38 0.78 -50.57
C ASN A 571 1.90 1.05 -50.57
N LYS A 572 2.46 1.43 -49.43
CA LYS A 572 3.89 1.69 -49.25
C LYS A 572 4.36 1.23 -47.87
N PHE A 573 5.07 0.11 -47.83
CA PHE A 573 5.53 -0.48 -46.57
C PHE A 573 6.53 0.44 -45.83
N PRO A 574 6.39 0.61 -44.50
CA PRO A 574 7.28 1.44 -43.68
C PRO A 574 8.61 0.74 -43.37
N ASP A 575 9.53 0.73 -44.35
CA ASP A 575 10.82 0.03 -44.24
C ASP A 575 11.77 0.68 -43.22
N GLN A 576 11.77 2.01 -43.09
CA GLN A 576 12.62 2.73 -42.14
C GLN A 576 12.25 2.40 -40.69
N GLU A 577 10.96 2.36 -40.39
CA GLU A 577 10.42 2.03 -39.08
C GLU A 577 10.64 0.55 -38.73
N LEU A 578 10.54 -0.34 -39.71
CA LEU A 578 10.88 -1.76 -39.55
C LEU A 578 12.36 -1.94 -39.17
N ASP A 579 13.26 -1.20 -39.83
CA ASP A 579 14.69 -1.27 -39.56
C ASP A 579 15.07 -0.76 -38.17
N LEU A 580 14.50 0.37 -37.76
CA LEU A 580 14.67 0.89 -36.41
C LEU A 580 14.11 -0.06 -35.35
N THR A 581 12.98 -0.72 -35.63
CA THR A 581 12.36 -1.71 -34.74
C THR A 581 13.23 -2.96 -34.58
N CYS A 582 13.75 -3.51 -35.68
CA CYS A 582 14.61 -4.71 -35.63
C CYS A 582 15.99 -4.41 -35.01
N THR A 583 16.49 -3.17 -35.19
CA THR A 583 17.72 -2.71 -34.53
C THR A 583 17.51 -2.60 -33.01
N SER A 584 16.35 -2.09 -32.59
CA SER A 584 15.99 -1.92 -31.17
C SER A 584 15.65 -3.25 -30.49
N TYR A 585 15.09 -4.21 -31.23
CA TYR A 585 14.69 -5.53 -30.75
C TYR A 585 15.30 -6.64 -31.60
N LYS A 586 16.57 -6.96 -31.35
CA LYS A 586 17.35 -8.02 -32.06
C LYS A 586 16.72 -9.42 -32.02
N VAL A 587 15.70 -9.63 -31.18
CA VAL A 587 14.95 -10.89 -31.06
C VAL A 587 13.98 -11.10 -32.23
N LEU A 588 13.61 -10.03 -32.94
CA LEU A 588 12.66 -10.06 -34.06
C LEU A 588 13.37 -10.40 -35.38
N ASN A 589 12.73 -11.25 -36.19
CA ASN A 589 13.21 -11.55 -37.53
C ASN A 589 12.60 -10.56 -38.55
N LYS A 590 13.44 -9.67 -39.11
CA LYS A 590 13.03 -8.62 -40.07
C LYS A 590 12.21 -9.16 -41.25
N ILE A 591 12.64 -10.25 -41.87
CA ILE A 591 12.01 -10.79 -43.09
C ILE A 591 10.63 -11.35 -42.75
N ARG A 592 10.55 -12.20 -41.72
CA ARG A 592 9.28 -12.80 -41.29
C ARG A 592 8.29 -11.76 -40.77
N LEU A 593 8.77 -10.78 -40.00
CA LEU A 593 7.93 -9.70 -39.48
C LEU A 593 7.36 -8.83 -40.61
N LYS A 594 8.15 -8.53 -41.65
CA LYS A 594 7.69 -7.80 -42.83
C LYS A 594 6.56 -8.53 -43.55
N THR A 595 6.71 -9.85 -43.76
CA THR A 595 5.68 -10.68 -44.40
C THR A 595 4.40 -10.72 -43.57
N GLU A 596 4.51 -10.98 -42.27
CA GLU A 596 3.35 -11.07 -41.37
C GLU A 596 2.60 -9.72 -41.26
N LEU A 597 3.32 -8.60 -41.13
CA LEU A 597 2.71 -7.27 -41.09
C LEU A 597 2.04 -6.89 -42.41
N SER A 598 2.61 -7.29 -43.55
CA SER A 598 1.99 -7.05 -44.86
C SER A 598 0.63 -7.75 -44.99
N VAL A 599 0.50 -8.96 -44.42
CA VAL A 599 -0.77 -9.70 -44.36
C VAL A 599 -1.78 -8.98 -43.47
N ILE A 600 -1.33 -8.43 -42.34
CA ILE A 600 -2.17 -7.67 -41.40
C ILE A 600 -2.68 -6.36 -42.04
N TYR A 601 -1.84 -5.63 -42.77
CA TYR A 601 -2.24 -4.40 -43.46
C TYR A 601 -3.25 -4.67 -44.58
N SER A 602 -3.20 -5.87 -45.17
CA SER A 602 -4.10 -6.30 -46.25
C SER A 602 -5.48 -6.76 -45.74
N ASN A 603 -5.59 -7.19 -44.49
CA ASN A 603 -6.82 -7.72 -43.93
C ASN A 603 -7.76 -6.60 -43.43
N CYS A 604 -8.98 -6.52 -43.99
CA CYS A 604 -9.98 -5.54 -43.61
C CYS A 604 -10.42 -5.63 -42.13
N GLU A 605 -10.52 -6.84 -41.57
CA GLU A 605 -10.87 -7.04 -40.16
C GLU A 605 -9.82 -6.47 -39.21
N CYS A 606 -8.55 -6.43 -39.64
CA CYS A 606 -7.46 -5.85 -38.86
C CYS A 606 -7.41 -4.32 -38.93
N ARG A 607 -8.00 -3.69 -39.96
CA ARG A 607 -8.02 -2.22 -40.15
C ARG A 607 -8.97 -1.51 -39.19
N ASP A 608 -10.06 -2.16 -38.80
CA ASP A 608 -11.07 -1.59 -37.90
C ASP A 608 -10.66 -1.66 -36.41
N LEU A 609 -9.59 -2.37 -36.09
CA LEU A 609 -9.11 -2.58 -34.71
C LEU A 609 -8.18 -1.45 -34.27
N ARG A 610 -8.56 -0.73 -33.20
CA ARG A 610 -7.71 0.31 -32.62
C ARG A 610 -6.80 -0.25 -31.53
N GLY A 611 -5.50 -0.36 -31.82
CA GLY A 611 -4.43 -0.62 -30.86
C GLY A 611 -3.89 -2.06 -30.81
N ALA A 612 -2.78 -2.24 -30.07
CA ALA A 612 -2.05 -3.51 -30.01
C ALA A 612 -2.77 -4.64 -29.24
N VAL A 613 -3.54 -4.31 -28.20
CA VAL A 613 -4.21 -5.31 -27.35
C VAL A 613 -5.36 -6.04 -28.07
N PRO A 614 -6.25 -5.35 -28.81
CA PRO A 614 -7.27 -6.03 -29.62
C PRO A 614 -6.68 -6.92 -30.72
N LEU A 615 -5.61 -6.49 -31.38
CA LEU A 615 -4.95 -7.27 -32.42
C LEU A 615 -4.32 -8.55 -31.85
N LEU A 616 -3.65 -8.45 -30.69
CA LEU A 616 -3.09 -9.61 -29.98
C LEU A 616 -4.18 -10.60 -29.56
N LYS A 617 -5.36 -10.11 -29.14
CA LYS A 617 -6.48 -10.98 -28.78
C LYS A 617 -7.02 -11.78 -29.95
N ILE A 618 -7.06 -11.20 -31.15
CA ILE A 618 -7.53 -11.89 -32.37
C ILE A 618 -6.54 -12.96 -32.82
N ILE A 619 -5.24 -12.67 -32.74
CA ILE A 619 -4.20 -13.66 -33.04
C ILE A 619 -4.31 -14.86 -32.09
N ILE A 620 -4.57 -14.62 -30.81
CA ILE A 620 -4.75 -15.68 -29.80
C ILE A 620 -6.08 -16.41 -29.97
N SER A 621 -7.19 -15.70 -30.20
CA SER A 621 -8.52 -16.32 -30.31
C SER A 621 -8.67 -17.20 -31.55
N ASN A 622 -7.92 -16.89 -32.60
CA ASN A 622 -7.96 -17.62 -33.87
C ASN A 622 -6.82 -18.64 -34.01
N ASN A 623 -6.08 -18.93 -32.93
CA ASN A 623 -4.94 -19.87 -32.91
C ASN A 623 -3.85 -19.56 -33.96
N LEU A 624 -3.65 -18.29 -34.32
CA LEU A 624 -2.64 -17.85 -35.30
C LEU A 624 -1.25 -17.65 -34.66
N GLU A 625 -1.03 -18.22 -33.48
CA GLU A 625 0.17 -17.97 -32.68
C GLU A 625 1.47 -18.49 -33.31
N GLU A 626 1.39 -19.59 -34.05
CA GLU A 626 2.53 -20.18 -34.77
C GLU A 626 2.74 -19.52 -36.14
N THR A 627 1.64 -19.16 -36.81
CA THR A 627 1.65 -18.55 -38.15
C THR A 627 2.06 -17.08 -38.13
N MET A 628 1.70 -16.34 -37.06
CA MET A 628 2.06 -14.93 -36.83
C MET A 628 2.98 -14.77 -35.62
N GLY A 629 4.04 -15.58 -35.58
CA GLY A 629 4.94 -15.68 -34.44
C GLY A 629 5.73 -14.40 -34.17
N GLU A 630 6.19 -13.69 -35.21
CA GLU A 630 6.98 -12.46 -35.04
C GLU A 630 6.09 -11.26 -34.68
N THR A 631 4.90 -11.17 -35.27
CA THR A 631 3.89 -10.17 -34.93
C THR A 631 3.41 -10.36 -33.49
N LYS A 632 3.18 -11.61 -33.05
CA LYS A 632 2.86 -11.92 -31.65
C LYS A 632 3.97 -11.44 -30.71
N LYS A 633 5.24 -11.71 -31.02
CA LYS A 633 6.39 -11.23 -30.22
C LYS A 633 6.43 -9.70 -30.15
N LEU A 634 6.26 -9.02 -31.29
CA LEU A 634 6.22 -7.56 -31.37
C LEU A 634 5.08 -6.99 -30.51
N LEU A 635 3.87 -7.56 -30.62
CA LEU A 635 2.71 -7.17 -29.83
C LEU A 635 2.90 -7.44 -28.33
N GLN A 636 3.52 -8.56 -27.96
CA GLN A 636 3.86 -8.86 -26.58
C GLN A 636 4.88 -7.87 -26.01
N ILE A 637 5.92 -7.54 -26.78
CA ILE A 637 6.91 -6.53 -26.40
C ILE A 637 6.21 -5.19 -26.15
N LEU A 638 5.35 -4.74 -27.06
CA LEU A 638 4.65 -3.45 -26.94
C LEU A 638 3.67 -3.42 -25.76
N VAL A 639 2.92 -4.50 -25.52
CA VAL A 639 1.95 -4.58 -24.42
C VAL A 639 2.64 -4.75 -23.05
N THR A 640 3.88 -5.26 -23.03
CA THR A 640 4.65 -5.48 -21.78
C THR A 640 5.69 -4.39 -21.52
N THR A 641 5.99 -3.53 -22.49
CA THR A 641 6.90 -2.40 -22.31
C THR A 641 6.17 -1.30 -21.54
N PRO A 642 6.62 -0.94 -20.32
CA PRO A 642 5.97 0.09 -19.55
C PRO A 642 6.18 1.45 -20.20
N MET A 643 5.10 2.03 -20.73
CA MET A 643 5.11 3.33 -21.42
C MET A 643 5.52 4.51 -20.53
N THR A 644 5.38 4.36 -19.20
CA THR A 644 5.72 5.40 -18.23
C THR A 644 6.25 4.81 -16.93
N THR A 645 7.00 5.61 -16.17
CA THR A 645 7.48 5.26 -14.81
C THR A 645 6.34 5.00 -13.81
N ALA A 646 5.08 5.30 -14.16
CA ALA A 646 3.92 5.07 -13.30
C ALA A 646 3.62 3.58 -13.06
N GLU A 647 3.97 2.70 -14.00
CA GLU A 647 3.82 1.24 -13.83
C GLU A 647 4.84 0.67 -12.85
N ALA A 648 6.07 1.17 -12.92
CA ALA A 648 7.05 0.94 -11.88
C ALA A 648 6.51 1.43 -10.52
N GLU A 649 5.95 2.65 -10.43
CA GLU A 649 5.38 3.20 -9.17
C GLU A 649 4.26 2.34 -8.58
N ARG A 650 3.36 1.80 -9.41
CA ARG A 650 2.34 0.84 -8.96
C ARG A 650 3.00 -0.39 -8.32
N SER A 651 4.02 -0.94 -8.95
CA SER A 651 4.79 -2.09 -8.45
C SER A 651 5.52 -1.74 -7.13
N PHE A 652 6.20 -0.60 -7.05
CA PHE A 652 6.85 -0.07 -5.84
C PHE A 652 5.87 0.09 -4.67
N SER A 653 4.69 0.69 -4.92
CA SER A 653 3.67 0.93 -3.89
C SER A 653 3.12 -0.38 -3.31
N THR A 654 3.12 -1.43 -4.13
CA THR A 654 2.62 -2.76 -3.78
C THR A 654 3.69 -3.53 -2.99
N LEU A 655 4.94 -3.49 -3.44
CA LEU A 655 6.10 -4.00 -2.71
C LEU A 655 6.20 -3.38 -1.31
N LYS A 656 5.92 -2.08 -1.14
CA LYS A 656 5.97 -1.42 0.18
C LYS A 656 4.93 -1.99 1.16
N ARG A 657 3.81 -2.51 0.64
CA ARG A 657 2.78 -3.17 1.45
C ARG A 657 3.13 -4.62 1.77
N ILE A 658 3.95 -5.26 0.94
CA ILE A 658 4.33 -6.67 1.07
C ILE A 658 5.58 -6.83 1.94
N LYS A 659 6.62 -6.02 1.67
CA LYS A 659 7.87 -5.93 2.42
C LYS A 659 7.64 -5.09 3.67
N THR A 660 7.07 -5.72 4.69
CA THR A 660 6.95 -5.16 6.04
C THR A 660 8.06 -5.70 6.94
N PHE A 661 8.31 -5.03 8.07
CA PHE A 661 9.31 -5.42 9.07
C PHE A 661 9.28 -6.92 9.43
N LEU A 662 8.07 -7.51 9.51
CA LEU A 662 7.86 -8.92 9.83
C LEU A 662 8.20 -9.90 8.67
N ARG A 663 8.62 -9.39 7.50
CA ARG A 663 8.77 -10.13 6.24
C ARG A 663 10.11 -9.86 5.53
N ASN A 664 11.08 -9.25 6.22
CA ASN A 664 12.38 -8.92 5.65
C ASN A 664 13.25 -10.15 5.32
N SER A 665 12.93 -11.34 5.84
CA SER A 665 13.61 -12.60 5.55
C SER A 665 12.99 -13.41 4.38
N MET A 666 12.17 -12.77 3.53
CA MET A 666 11.45 -13.45 2.45
C MET A 666 12.33 -13.65 1.20
N CYS A 667 12.39 -14.89 0.69
CA CYS A 667 13.08 -15.22 -0.56
C CYS A 667 12.47 -14.49 -1.78
N LYS A 668 13.29 -14.23 -2.80
CA LYS A 668 12.92 -13.49 -4.02
C LYS A 668 11.65 -14.06 -4.68
N ASP A 669 11.56 -15.37 -4.83
CA ASP A 669 10.44 -16.01 -5.54
C ASP A 669 9.09 -15.78 -4.85
N ARG A 670 9.07 -15.89 -3.52
CA ARG A 670 7.87 -15.63 -2.71
C ARG A 670 7.48 -14.16 -2.74
N LEU A 671 8.46 -13.26 -2.71
CA LEU A 671 8.22 -11.83 -2.83
C LEU A 671 7.63 -11.47 -4.19
N THR A 672 8.17 -12.02 -5.26
CA THR A 672 7.69 -11.82 -6.64
C THR A 672 6.27 -12.35 -6.80
N ALA A 673 6.00 -13.58 -6.34
CA ALA A 673 4.67 -14.17 -6.40
C ALA A 673 3.62 -13.34 -5.63
N LEU A 674 3.92 -12.93 -4.39
CA LEU A 674 3.02 -12.09 -3.61
C LEU A 674 2.82 -10.70 -4.24
N SER A 675 3.85 -10.16 -4.88
CA SER A 675 3.78 -8.88 -5.60
C SER A 675 2.86 -8.99 -6.81
N MET A 676 3.02 -10.03 -7.62
CA MET A 676 2.13 -10.33 -8.75
C MET A 676 0.68 -10.51 -8.28
N LEU A 677 0.46 -11.28 -7.20
CA LEU A 677 -0.89 -11.48 -6.67
C LEU A 677 -1.54 -10.17 -6.18
N SER A 678 -0.74 -9.26 -5.63
CA SER A 678 -1.25 -8.00 -5.13
C SER A 678 -1.49 -6.96 -6.24
N ILE A 679 -0.62 -6.92 -7.25
CA ILE A 679 -0.75 -6.07 -8.44
C ILE A 679 -1.99 -6.49 -9.24
N GLU A 680 -2.13 -7.80 -9.48
CA GLU A 680 -3.19 -8.42 -10.29
C GLU A 680 -4.41 -8.87 -9.49
N LYS A 681 -4.62 -8.31 -8.30
CA LYS A 681 -5.76 -8.63 -7.41
C LYS A 681 -7.13 -8.61 -8.12
N LYS A 682 -7.31 -7.75 -9.13
CA LYS A 682 -8.56 -7.69 -9.91
C LYS A 682 -8.75 -8.90 -10.82
N CYS A 683 -7.68 -9.34 -11.50
CA CYS A 683 -7.69 -10.55 -12.31
C CYS A 683 -7.96 -11.79 -11.44
N ILE A 684 -7.31 -11.87 -10.28
CA ILE A 684 -7.55 -12.95 -9.31
C ILE A 684 -9.01 -12.97 -8.85
N ALA A 685 -9.60 -11.81 -8.59
CA ALA A 685 -11.00 -11.70 -8.21
C ALA A 685 -11.99 -12.12 -9.32
N SER A 686 -11.57 -12.12 -10.59
CA SER A 686 -12.37 -12.65 -11.70
C SER A 686 -12.24 -14.16 -11.91
N ILE A 687 -11.24 -14.81 -11.32
CA ILE A 687 -11.07 -16.26 -11.38
C ILE A 687 -11.98 -16.90 -10.33
N GLN A 688 -13.02 -17.62 -10.77
CA GLN A 688 -13.88 -18.37 -9.87
C GLN A 688 -13.08 -19.47 -9.14
N ASN A 689 -13.34 -19.62 -7.83
CA ASN A 689 -12.73 -20.62 -6.96
C ASN A 689 -11.19 -20.64 -6.96
N PHE A 690 -10.56 -19.46 -7.11
CA PHE A 690 -9.10 -19.30 -7.12
C PHE A 690 -8.40 -19.98 -5.92
N ASN A 691 -8.97 -19.85 -4.71
CA ASN A 691 -8.41 -20.48 -3.51
C ASN A 691 -8.50 -22.00 -3.58
N GLU A 692 -9.62 -22.57 -4.04
CA GLU A 692 -9.77 -24.03 -4.21
C GLU A 692 -8.83 -24.60 -5.28
N LYS A 693 -8.53 -23.82 -6.32
CA LYS A 693 -7.56 -24.19 -7.37
C LYS A 693 -6.11 -24.19 -6.88
N ILE A 694 -5.80 -23.48 -5.79
CA ILE A 694 -4.45 -23.34 -5.21
C ILE A 694 -4.25 -24.21 -3.96
N GLU A 695 -5.33 -24.51 -3.24
CA GLU A 695 -5.34 -25.23 -1.96
C GLU A 695 -5.44 -26.76 -2.16
N TYR A 696 -4.69 -27.33 -3.11
CA TYR A 696 -4.31 -28.73 -2.99
C TYR A 696 -3.25 -28.82 -1.90
N LYS A 697 -3.64 -29.43 -0.79
CA LYS A 697 -2.86 -29.63 0.44
C LYS A 697 -1.46 -30.18 0.09
N LEU A 698 -0.44 -29.33 0.13
CA LEU A 698 0.97 -29.75 -0.02
C LEU A 698 1.35 -30.60 1.19
N GLU A 699 1.23 -31.92 1.05
CA GLU A 699 1.81 -32.89 1.98
C GLU A 699 3.33 -32.92 1.76
N CYS A 700 4.01 -31.93 2.33
CA CYS A 700 5.44 -31.71 2.19
C CYS A 700 6.19 -32.41 3.34
N ILE A 701 7.22 -33.20 3.02
CA ILE A 701 8.14 -33.81 3.99
C ILE A 701 9.33 -32.87 4.19
N MET A 702 9.76 -32.66 5.43
CA MET A 702 10.96 -31.89 5.74
C MET A 702 12.16 -32.83 5.92
N ALA A 703 13.03 -32.95 4.92
CA ALA A 703 14.26 -33.74 5.09
C ALA A 703 15.32 -32.91 5.84
N GLY A 704 15.54 -33.18 7.13
CA GLY A 704 16.68 -32.66 7.89
C GLY A 704 16.49 -32.60 9.42
N GLN A 705 17.59 -32.76 10.18
CA GLN A 705 17.65 -32.33 11.58
C GLN A 705 17.61 -30.79 11.66
N THR A 706 17.11 -30.25 12.76
CA THR A 706 16.98 -28.80 12.99
C THR A 706 18.32 -28.09 12.86
N GLY A 707 18.56 -27.42 11.72
CA GLY A 707 19.76 -26.58 11.52
C GLY A 707 20.32 -26.51 10.10
N THR A 708 19.99 -27.46 9.20
CA THR A 708 20.44 -27.44 7.80
C THR A 708 19.32 -27.08 6.84
N HIS A 709 19.63 -26.49 5.68
CA HIS A 709 18.66 -26.01 4.69
C HIS A 709 17.63 -27.09 4.29
N ASN A 710 16.39 -26.96 4.79
CA ASN A 710 15.33 -27.92 4.53
C ASN A 710 14.88 -27.87 3.06
N ILE A 711 15.09 -28.95 2.32
CA ILE A 711 14.43 -29.18 1.03
C ILE A 711 13.03 -29.75 1.33
N CYS A 712 11.97 -29.03 0.92
CA CYS A 712 10.58 -29.51 1.00
C CYS A 712 10.32 -30.42 -0.19
N VAL A 713 10.10 -31.72 0.05
CA VAL A 713 9.76 -32.67 -1.01
C VAL A 713 8.31 -33.10 -0.86
N CYS A 714 7.56 -33.13 -1.97
CA CYS A 714 6.18 -33.59 -1.99
C CYS A 714 6.13 -35.11 -1.70
N LYS A 715 5.39 -35.51 -0.66
CA LYS A 715 5.21 -36.91 -0.26
C LYS A 715 4.69 -37.79 -1.39
N MET A 716 3.75 -37.26 -2.20
CA MET A 716 3.16 -38.01 -3.33
C MET A 716 4.21 -38.34 -4.40
N HIS A 717 4.96 -37.33 -4.85
CA HIS A 717 6.03 -37.56 -5.84
C HIS A 717 7.16 -38.44 -5.30
N GLN A 718 7.54 -38.24 -4.03
CA GLN A 718 8.63 -39.00 -3.44
C GLN A 718 8.26 -40.48 -3.23
N ASN A 719 7.04 -40.78 -2.76
CA ASN A 719 6.59 -42.15 -2.56
C ASN A 719 6.52 -42.93 -3.88
N VAL A 720 6.02 -42.32 -4.96
CA VAL A 720 6.04 -42.98 -6.28
C VAL A 720 7.47 -43.20 -6.75
N SER A 721 8.39 -42.26 -6.49
CA SER A 721 9.79 -42.41 -6.89
C SER A 721 10.46 -43.57 -6.13
N LEU A 722 10.12 -43.74 -4.85
CA LEU A 722 10.60 -44.85 -4.03
C LEU A 722 10.00 -46.19 -4.46
N LYS A 723 8.73 -46.24 -4.89
CA LYS A 723 8.12 -47.43 -5.49
C LYS A 723 8.82 -47.84 -6.79
N ILE A 724 9.11 -46.89 -7.68
CA ILE A 724 9.87 -47.16 -8.92
C ILE A 724 11.28 -47.67 -8.60
N HIS A 725 11.95 -47.11 -7.57
CA HIS A 725 13.23 -47.65 -7.11
C HIS A 725 13.12 -49.06 -6.54
N GLY A 726 11.99 -49.42 -5.91
CA GLY A 726 11.71 -50.79 -5.45
C GLY A 726 11.72 -51.78 -6.61
N ILE A 727 11.08 -51.44 -7.74
CA ILE A 727 11.11 -52.26 -8.97
C ILE A 727 12.55 -52.43 -9.45
N GLN A 728 13.29 -51.32 -9.57
CA GLN A 728 14.68 -51.34 -10.03
C GLN A 728 15.57 -52.22 -9.14
N ARG A 729 15.38 -52.17 -7.82
CA ARG A 729 16.14 -52.97 -6.86
C ARG A 729 15.85 -54.47 -7.01
N GLU A 730 14.59 -54.85 -7.26
CA GLU A 730 14.22 -56.26 -7.46
C GLU A 730 14.76 -56.79 -8.80
N LEU A 731 14.66 -56.01 -9.88
CA LEU A 731 15.19 -56.39 -11.20
C LEU A 731 16.73 -56.43 -11.23
N GLN A 732 17.40 -55.61 -10.42
CA GLN A 732 18.86 -55.62 -10.29
C GLN A 732 19.38 -56.95 -9.72
N LYS A 733 18.59 -57.69 -8.92
CA LYS A 733 18.96 -59.04 -8.43
C LYS A 733 19.12 -60.04 -9.57
N TYR A 734 18.43 -59.82 -10.69
CA TYR A 734 18.47 -60.65 -11.89
C TYR A 734 19.39 -60.05 -12.98
N LYS A 735 20.23 -59.07 -12.64
CA LYS A 735 21.13 -58.32 -13.54
C LYS A 735 20.43 -57.57 -14.69
N ILE A 736 19.14 -57.24 -14.52
CA ILE A 736 18.39 -56.45 -15.50
C ILE A 736 18.41 -54.97 -15.09
N THR A 737 18.84 -54.09 -16.00
CA THR A 737 18.80 -52.64 -15.80
C THR A 737 17.48 -52.06 -16.28
N PHE A 738 16.64 -51.62 -15.35
CA PHE A 738 15.38 -50.91 -15.61
C PHE A 738 15.56 -49.41 -15.33
N ASN A 739 16.31 -48.71 -16.19
CA ASN A 739 16.61 -47.28 -16.04
C ASN A 739 15.46 -46.39 -16.55
N THR A 740 14.37 -46.35 -15.80
CA THR A 740 13.25 -45.42 -16.04
C THR A 740 13.03 -44.54 -14.83
N SER A 741 13.15 -43.23 -15.03
CA SER A 741 12.83 -42.25 -13.99
C SER A 741 11.32 -42.02 -13.92
N MET A 742 10.84 -41.40 -12.84
CA MET A 742 9.46 -40.88 -12.75
C MET A 742 9.06 -40.09 -14.00
N GLY A 743 9.98 -39.30 -14.55
CA GLY A 743 9.72 -38.49 -15.74
C GLY A 743 9.42 -39.32 -16.99
N ASP A 744 9.97 -40.53 -17.09
CA ASP A 744 9.78 -41.41 -18.24
C ASP A 744 8.45 -42.16 -18.15
N PHE A 745 8.03 -42.56 -16.94
CA PHE A 745 6.68 -43.06 -16.67
C PHE A 745 5.62 -42.00 -17.00
N ILE A 746 5.86 -40.74 -16.63
CA ILE A 746 4.93 -39.65 -16.93
C ILE A 746 4.84 -39.43 -18.44
N LYS A 747 5.97 -39.32 -19.16
CA LYS A 747 5.98 -39.11 -20.61
C LYS A 747 5.21 -40.19 -21.38
N GLN A 748 5.37 -41.45 -20.98
CA GLN A 748 4.67 -42.57 -21.63
C GLN A 748 3.17 -42.63 -21.30
N SER A 749 2.72 -41.86 -20.30
CA SER A 749 1.30 -41.79 -19.89
C SER A 749 0.53 -40.68 -20.62
N VAL A 750 1.21 -39.87 -21.45
CA VAL A 750 0.66 -38.73 -22.19
C VAL A 750 0.84 -38.91 -23.70
N CYS A 751 0.10 -38.19 -24.54
CA CYS A 751 0.23 -38.26 -26.00
C CYS A 751 1.66 -37.96 -26.47
N GLU A 752 2.10 -38.58 -27.58
CA GLU A 752 3.45 -38.40 -28.17
C GLU A 752 3.82 -36.93 -28.43
N LEU A 753 2.83 -36.10 -28.81
CA LEU A 753 2.94 -34.64 -28.91
C LEU A 753 2.00 -33.98 -27.88
N PRO A 754 2.49 -33.65 -26.68
CA PRO A 754 1.61 -33.28 -25.59
C PRO A 754 1.12 -31.82 -25.70
N LYS A 755 -0.20 -31.63 -25.78
CA LYS A 755 -0.88 -30.32 -25.76
C LYS A 755 -1.04 -29.83 -24.31
N PRO A 756 -1.28 -28.52 -24.06
CA PRO A 756 -1.56 -28.03 -22.70
C PRO A 756 -2.71 -28.77 -21.99
N GLY A 757 -3.75 -29.19 -22.74
CA GLY A 757 -4.85 -30.00 -22.22
C GLY A 757 -4.42 -31.38 -21.70
N CYS A 758 -3.35 -31.95 -22.25
CA CYS A 758 -2.80 -33.25 -21.80
C CYS A 758 -2.19 -33.17 -20.38
N PHE A 759 -1.67 -32.01 -19.98
CA PHE A 759 -1.14 -31.76 -18.63
C PHE A 759 -2.19 -31.14 -17.68
N LEU A 760 -3.38 -30.84 -18.19
CA LEU A 760 -4.47 -30.19 -17.45
C LEU A 760 -5.72 -31.06 -17.28
N TYR A 761 -5.68 -32.31 -17.78
CA TYR A 761 -6.78 -33.29 -17.76
C TYR A 761 -7.94 -33.03 -18.72
N ASP A 762 -7.71 -32.24 -19.75
CA ASP A 762 -8.72 -31.89 -20.74
C ASP A 762 -8.50 -32.64 -22.07
N CYS A 763 -7.75 -33.76 -22.05
CA CYS A 763 -7.44 -34.56 -23.24
C CYS A 763 -7.98 -35.99 -23.10
N GLU A 764 -8.93 -36.36 -23.96
CA GLU A 764 -9.57 -37.69 -23.98
C GLU A 764 -8.74 -38.77 -24.69
N GLU A 765 -7.67 -38.38 -25.40
CA GLU A 765 -6.82 -39.27 -26.23
C GLU A 765 -5.53 -39.73 -25.53
N CYS A 766 -5.31 -39.38 -24.25
CA CYS A 766 -4.08 -39.76 -23.54
C CYS A 766 -4.07 -41.28 -23.23
N PRO A 767 -2.92 -41.98 -23.45
CA PRO A 767 -2.82 -43.43 -23.23
C PRO A 767 -2.95 -43.85 -21.75
N GLY A 768 -2.79 -42.91 -20.81
CA GLY A 768 -3.00 -43.15 -19.39
C GLY A 768 -1.95 -44.04 -18.74
N THR A 769 -2.17 -44.44 -17.48
CA THR A 769 -1.21 -45.24 -16.70
C THR A 769 -1.30 -46.75 -16.96
N ALA A 770 -2.42 -47.23 -17.51
CA ALA A 770 -2.70 -48.66 -17.68
C ALA A 770 -1.72 -49.37 -18.64
N ALA A 771 -1.36 -48.72 -19.75
CA ALA A 771 -0.44 -49.31 -20.74
C ALA A 771 0.98 -49.53 -20.18
N ILE A 772 1.44 -48.64 -19.29
CA ILE A 772 2.75 -48.77 -18.65
C ILE A 772 2.70 -49.81 -17.54
N MET A 773 1.64 -49.84 -16.73
CA MET A 773 1.51 -50.85 -15.68
C MET A 773 1.54 -52.27 -16.26
N LYS A 774 0.86 -52.49 -17.39
CA LYS A 774 0.89 -53.78 -18.10
C LYS A 774 2.29 -54.16 -18.58
N LYS A 775 3.05 -53.22 -19.14
CA LYS A 775 4.46 -53.45 -19.54
C LYS A 775 5.35 -53.82 -18.34
N VAL A 776 5.14 -53.17 -17.19
CA VAL A 776 5.90 -53.48 -15.97
C VAL A 776 5.49 -54.84 -15.40
N GLU A 777 4.21 -55.19 -15.48
CA GLU A 777 3.68 -56.49 -15.07
C GLU A 777 4.29 -57.64 -15.90
N GLU A 778 4.36 -57.48 -17.22
CA GLU A 778 5.00 -58.43 -18.14
C GLU A 778 6.47 -58.65 -17.75
N ILE A 779 7.23 -57.57 -17.55
CA ILE A 779 8.65 -57.65 -17.14
C ILE A 779 8.82 -58.34 -15.78
N LEU A 780 7.98 -58.05 -14.80
CA LEU A 780 8.09 -58.66 -13.47
C LEU A 780 7.70 -60.14 -13.48
N THR A 781 6.72 -60.51 -14.31
CA THR A 781 6.24 -61.89 -14.45
C THR A 781 7.26 -62.77 -15.19
N GLU A 782 7.86 -62.25 -16.27
CA GLU A 782 8.94 -62.93 -17.01
C GLU A 782 10.16 -63.25 -16.12
N ASN A 783 10.37 -62.45 -15.06
CA ASN A 783 11.49 -62.59 -14.14
C ASN A 783 11.11 -63.25 -12.79
N ASN A 784 9.95 -63.90 -12.71
CA ASN A 784 9.45 -64.62 -11.52
C ASN A 784 9.42 -63.76 -10.23
N VAL A 785 9.19 -62.45 -10.34
CA VAL A 785 9.09 -61.56 -9.17
C VAL A 785 7.67 -61.62 -8.61
N THR A 786 7.48 -62.35 -7.51
CA THR A 786 6.17 -62.55 -6.86
C THR A 786 5.85 -61.49 -5.79
N GLN A 787 6.86 -60.79 -5.29
CA GLN A 787 6.72 -59.70 -4.31
C GLN A 787 7.73 -58.58 -4.59
N VAL A 788 7.31 -57.33 -4.36
CA VAL A 788 8.16 -56.14 -4.51
C VAL A 788 8.34 -55.46 -3.15
N THR A 789 9.59 -55.23 -2.77
CA THR A 789 9.93 -54.52 -1.54
C THR A 789 10.32 -53.07 -1.83
N PHE A 790 9.61 -52.10 -1.24
CA PHE A 790 9.83 -50.67 -1.46
C PHE A 790 9.75 -49.86 -0.16
N SER A 791 10.29 -48.65 -0.19
CA SER A 791 10.22 -47.71 0.93
C SER A 791 9.08 -46.71 0.75
N GLN A 792 8.39 -46.34 1.82
CA GLN A 792 7.28 -45.37 1.77
C GLN A 792 7.24 -44.48 3.01
N TRP A 793 6.96 -43.19 2.81
CA TRP A 793 6.69 -42.25 3.90
C TRP A 793 5.24 -42.36 4.38
N ILE A 794 5.04 -42.48 5.70
CA ILE A 794 3.70 -42.64 6.31
C ILE A 794 3.13 -41.31 6.81
N ASN A 795 3.93 -40.44 7.45
CA ASN A 795 3.47 -39.18 8.05
C ASN A 795 4.05 -37.94 7.33
N THR A 796 3.34 -36.80 7.41
CA THR A 796 3.81 -35.51 6.84
C THR A 796 4.72 -34.74 7.80
N ASP A 797 4.50 -34.91 9.11
CA ASP A 797 5.08 -34.04 10.14
C ASP A 797 6.32 -34.65 10.81
N ARG A 798 6.60 -35.94 10.56
CA ARG A 798 7.77 -36.68 11.09
C ARG A 798 8.34 -37.61 10.04
N CYS A 799 9.66 -37.66 9.99
CA CYS A 799 10.45 -38.35 8.98
C CYS A 799 10.51 -39.87 9.21
N ASP A 800 9.36 -40.55 9.20
CA ASP A 800 9.32 -42.02 9.31
C ASP A 800 9.13 -42.66 7.93
N ILE A 801 10.21 -43.27 7.41
CA ILE A 801 10.17 -44.18 6.25
C ILE A 801 9.97 -45.59 6.77
N VAL A 802 9.02 -46.32 6.19
CA VAL A 802 8.85 -47.75 6.45
C VAL A 802 9.13 -48.54 5.17
N GLN A 803 9.71 -49.71 5.32
CA GLN A 803 9.93 -50.66 4.24
C GLN A 803 8.76 -51.64 4.19
N ILE A 804 8.11 -51.74 3.03
CA ILE A 804 6.90 -52.51 2.81
C ILE A 804 7.20 -53.56 1.73
N SER A 805 6.77 -54.80 1.94
CA SER A 805 6.79 -55.87 0.92
C SER A 805 5.36 -56.23 0.55
N GLU A 806 5.00 -56.07 -0.71
CA GLU A 806 3.67 -56.37 -1.24
C GLU A 806 3.74 -57.36 -2.39
N LYS A 807 2.67 -58.16 -2.58
CA LYS A 807 2.52 -59.00 -3.77
C LYS A 807 2.48 -58.13 -5.03
N THR A 808 3.07 -58.60 -6.12
CA THR A 808 3.26 -57.83 -7.37
C THR A 808 1.96 -57.20 -7.88
N GLU A 809 0.85 -57.95 -7.89
CA GLU A 809 -0.47 -57.45 -8.32
C GLU A 809 -0.94 -56.23 -7.49
N LYS A 810 -0.88 -56.33 -6.15
CA LYS A 810 -1.29 -55.25 -5.25
C LYS A 810 -0.37 -54.04 -5.36
N PHE A 811 0.92 -54.28 -5.53
CA PHE A 811 1.91 -53.23 -5.72
C PHE A 811 1.66 -52.44 -7.01
N LEU A 812 1.37 -53.12 -8.12
CA LEU A 812 1.12 -52.49 -9.42
C LEU A 812 -0.19 -51.69 -9.42
N GLU A 813 -1.24 -52.20 -8.78
CA GLU A 813 -2.50 -51.45 -8.58
C GLU A 813 -2.25 -50.17 -7.76
N ALA A 814 -1.50 -50.28 -6.66
CA ALA A 814 -1.15 -49.14 -5.82
C ALA A 814 -0.26 -48.12 -6.55
N LEU A 815 0.71 -48.58 -7.36
CA LEU A 815 1.58 -47.73 -8.16
C LEU A 815 0.80 -47.01 -9.28
N GLY A 816 -0.09 -47.71 -9.98
CA GLY A 816 -0.95 -47.15 -11.02
C GLY A 816 -1.89 -46.07 -10.48
N ASN A 817 -2.49 -46.32 -9.31
CA ASN A 817 -3.33 -45.35 -8.60
C ASN A 817 -2.52 -44.12 -8.18
N ASP A 818 -1.35 -44.30 -7.57
CA ASP A 818 -0.52 -43.18 -7.14
C ASP A 818 0.03 -42.37 -8.33
N LEU A 819 0.41 -43.01 -9.44
CA LEU A 819 0.80 -42.32 -10.68
C LEU A 819 -0.35 -41.51 -11.28
N SER A 820 -1.57 -42.04 -11.26
CA SER A 820 -2.75 -41.31 -11.71
C SER A 820 -3.01 -40.06 -10.85
N LEU A 821 -2.68 -40.12 -9.55
CA LEU A 821 -2.77 -38.99 -8.63
C LEU A 821 -1.61 -38.01 -8.80
N VAL A 822 -0.39 -38.48 -9.08
CA VAL A 822 0.77 -37.64 -9.38
C VAL A 822 0.58 -36.87 -10.68
N LEU A 823 0.05 -37.51 -11.72
CA LEU A 823 -0.30 -36.81 -12.95
C LEU A 823 -1.32 -35.67 -12.63
N LYS A 824 -2.28 -35.90 -11.71
CA LYS A 824 -3.32 -34.92 -11.27
C LYS A 824 -2.76 -33.82 -10.38
N HIS A 825 -1.56 -34.01 -9.85
CA HIS A 825 -0.90 -33.08 -8.96
C HIS A 825 -0.26 -31.95 -9.78
N LYS A 826 -0.84 -30.74 -9.72
CA LYS A 826 -0.40 -29.55 -10.47
C LYS A 826 0.95 -29.00 -10.00
N GLU A 827 2.04 -29.69 -10.33
CA GLU A 827 3.31 -29.05 -10.67
C GLU A 827 3.68 -29.51 -12.09
N PRO A 828 3.71 -28.61 -13.09
CA PRO A 828 4.45 -28.92 -14.30
C PRO A 828 5.92 -29.10 -13.89
N ILE A 829 6.43 -30.32 -14.05
CA ILE A 829 7.84 -30.69 -13.89
C ILE A 829 8.78 -29.77 -14.72
N SER A 830 8.23 -29.02 -15.68
CA SER A 830 8.95 -28.00 -16.47
C SER A 830 9.41 -26.77 -15.69
N LEU A 831 8.85 -26.45 -14.51
CA LEU A 831 9.29 -25.31 -13.69
C LEU A 831 10.44 -25.65 -12.73
N LYS A 832 10.67 -26.93 -12.40
CA LYS A 832 11.87 -27.35 -11.64
C LYS A 832 13.11 -27.54 -12.52
N ARG A 833 12.96 -28.03 -13.75
CA ARG A 833 14.13 -28.27 -14.64
C ARG A 833 14.74 -27.01 -15.27
N LYS A 834 14.00 -25.91 -15.43
CA LYS A 834 14.57 -24.64 -15.93
C LYS A 834 15.32 -23.79 -14.89
N VAL A 835 15.30 -24.20 -13.62
CA VAL A 835 16.00 -23.50 -12.51
C VAL A 835 17.31 -24.22 -12.12
N GLN A 836 17.60 -25.39 -12.69
CA GLN A 836 18.88 -26.09 -12.47
C GLN A 836 19.87 -26.00 -13.65
N SER A 837 19.47 -25.45 -14.80
CA SER A 837 20.37 -25.23 -15.95
C SER A 837 20.84 -23.79 -16.11
N VAL A 838 20.63 -22.94 -15.10
CA VAL A 838 21.31 -21.64 -15.01
C VAL A 838 21.79 -21.47 -13.57
N ILE A 839 23.11 -21.60 -13.45
CA ILE A 839 23.98 -21.23 -12.33
C ILE A 839 23.64 -19.82 -11.80
#